data_AF-A0AAV1H0R0-F1
#
_entry.id   AF-A0AAV1H0R0-F1
#
_cell.length_a   1.000
_cell.length_b   1.000
_cell.length_c   1.000
_cell.angle_alpha   90.00
_cell.angle_beta   90.00
_cell.angle_gamma   90.00
#
_symmetry.space_group_name_H-M   'P 1'
#
loop_
_entity.id
_entity.type
_entity.pdbx_description
1 polymer ?
#
loop_
_entity_poly.entity_id
_entity_poly.type
_entity_poly.pdbx_seq_one_letter_code
_entity_poly.pdbx_strand_id
1 'polypeptide(L)'
;MRMLRLRCVNSHFRRLLHWAPVTSDHVMEQLKVCKAEDEVFDVVSKNKAKLTVDHINQAMKHLWNFETPKPQPVRNLELTKKHPQFLTLRVLAENKIYYMDSAMLVDMLYRFLRFNVEPHDSLVQQMVSEVWLRLDRLPLSTLSKFAVCLSDQNLHHSPLMGRITHIVDQKLSTIDDARILTTLMIYLSALMSPRLHHAFITRADLLLDTMDQSCYNNARRVLQFMRNTKYNDRPLLEKCNKIILSNITKLYVEDISIIVGLYQSLQFSNYAFRLAAKQRLIELIDSCPDPFSFPLLFYALGPMASDKIRERLENTAFLLADEFNAQQALAIAETLVEAQSRNLSLVNKIASVIQRNLHIYRPLELVKITQAFTTLKYQNPDFLTKITAAAVNFLQRSVLPHEAVILTRILSMLPCPRLEEGIISRVEALVPQCTLNDLNQIAQHVAKWVHNEPSYIYNTPGKFVHLLQTMNRCGHERLQTADRLDLLVEELKYVSGEWYEETQMEETMVTLKRMMDQMNWKVLPELTQFLFRMSHLNPPLMDQIANVAIKDIDKIQPSVMYAILLPFSVLNYDSEQTDELFDKCIQRITSTHLRSLDPQMLVSLAHIFAVGNSFPEELIREIFSIDFLGKLDTHLESMAHWLQSSLKFNFFYPAVEK
;
A
#
# COMPACT_ATOMS: atom_id res chain seq x y z
N MET A 1 64.82 -4.48 -63.63
CA MET A 1 64.87 -5.85 -64.19
C MET A 1 65.98 -6.63 -63.49
N ARG A 2 65.64 -7.48 -62.51
CA ARG A 2 66.31 -8.73 -62.10
C ARG A 2 65.76 -9.18 -60.75
N MET A 3 65.07 -10.31 -60.77
CA MET A 3 64.81 -11.14 -59.60
C MET A 3 66.13 -11.62 -59.00
N LEU A 4 66.21 -11.76 -57.69
CA LEU A 4 66.97 -12.83 -57.04
C LEU A 4 66.44 -13.11 -55.63
N ARG A 5 66.38 -14.40 -55.34
CA ARG A 5 65.63 -15.08 -54.28
C ARG A 5 66.23 -14.83 -52.89
N LEU A 6 65.33 -14.57 -51.94
CA LEU A 6 65.57 -14.70 -50.50
C LEU A 6 65.73 -16.17 -50.10
N ARG A 7 66.86 -16.49 -49.47
CA ARG A 7 66.96 -17.57 -48.47
C ARG A 7 67.92 -17.16 -47.36
N CYS A 8 67.34 -17.11 -46.16
CA CYS A 8 67.93 -17.35 -44.84
C CYS A 8 69.02 -16.39 -44.32
N VAL A 9 68.64 -15.56 -43.35
CA VAL A 9 69.20 -15.68 -41.98
C VAL A 9 68.04 -15.62 -40.99
N ASN A 10 67.83 -16.76 -40.33
CA ASN A 10 66.74 -17.09 -39.44
C ASN A 10 67.41 -17.59 -38.14
N SER A 11 67.41 -16.77 -37.09
CA SER A 11 67.72 -17.24 -35.72
C SER A 11 67.44 -16.21 -34.61
N HIS A 12 67.14 -14.94 -34.91
CA HIS A 12 66.94 -13.92 -33.86
C HIS A 12 65.55 -13.25 -33.80
N PHE A 13 64.61 -13.62 -34.68
CA PHE A 13 63.21 -13.13 -34.62
C PHE A 13 62.19 -14.13 -34.03
N ARG A 14 62.61 -15.33 -33.60
CA ARG A 14 61.71 -16.34 -33.02
C ARG A 14 61.32 -16.10 -31.54
N ARG A 15 61.79 -15.01 -30.90
CA ARG A 15 61.48 -14.70 -29.50
C ARG A 15 60.49 -13.55 -29.27
N LEU A 16 59.93 -12.95 -30.33
CA LEU A 16 58.99 -11.82 -30.22
C LEU A 16 57.59 -12.07 -30.80
N LEU A 17 57.29 -13.31 -31.20
CA LEU A 17 55.96 -13.74 -31.62
C LEU A 17 55.57 -15.03 -30.88
N HIS A 18 55.59 -14.99 -29.55
CA HIS A 18 54.67 -15.84 -28.80
C HIS A 18 53.31 -15.17 -28.86
N TRP A 19 52.55 -15.53 -29.89
CA TRP A 19 51.10 -15.54 -29.83
C TRP A 19 50.75 -16.36 -28.59
N ALA A 20 50.47 -15.70 -27.47
CA ALA A 20 49.92 -16.37 -26.31
C ALA A 20 48.63 -17.05 -26.81
N PRO A 21 48.48 -18.38 -26.69
CA PRO A 21 47.19 -18.97 -26.97
C PRO A 21 46.22 -18.30 -26.00
N VAL A 22 45.12 -17.76 -26.53
CA VAL A 22 43.94 -17.46 -25.73
C VAL A 22 43.58 -18.78 -25.08
N THR A 23 44.04 -19.01 -23.85
CA THR A 23 43.68 -20.18 -23.06
C THR A 23 42.19 -20.04 -22.82
N SER A 24 41.39 -20.72 -23.65
CA SER A 24 39.96 -20.75 -23.45
C SER A 24 39.72 -21.36 -22.08
N ASP A 25 38.95 -20.64 -21.26
CA ASP A 25 38.67 -21.08 -19.92
C ASP A 25 37.70 -22.26 -19.99
N HIS A 26 38.28 -23.47 -20.02
CA HIS A 26 37.56 -24.72 -20.21
C HIS A 26 36.45 -24.92 -19.15
N VAL A 27 36.62 -24.37 -17.94
CA VAL A 27 35.60 -24.46 -16.88
C VAL A 27 34.44 -23.52 -17.20
N MET A 28 34.74 -22.30 -17.67
CA MET A 28 33.72 -21.35 -18.12
C MET A 28 32.92 -21.89 -19.31
N GLU A 29 33.57 -22.55 -20.27
CA GLU A 29 32.90 -23.18 -21.41
C GLU A 29 31.97 -24.31 -20.97
N GLN A 30 32.40 -25.16 -20.04
CA GLN A 30 31.56 -26.20 -19.46
C GLN A 30 30.32 -25.62 -18.78
N LEU A 31 30.48 -24.57 -17.96
CA LEU A 31 29.36 -23.94 -17.26
C LEU A 31 28.34 -23.31 -18.22
N LYS A 32 28.80 -22.73 -19.35
CA LYS A 32 27.91 -22.07 -20.33
C LYS A 32 27.00 -23.05 -21.07
N VAL A 33 27.41 -24.31 -21.21
CA VAL A 33 26.66 -25.33 -21.96
C VAL A 33 25.71 -26.13 -21.07
N CYS A 34 25.83 -26.01 -19.73
CA CYS A 34 24.94 -26.69 -18.78
C CYS A 34 23.46 -26.37 -19.06
N LYS A 35 22.63 -27.42 -19.09
CA LYS A 35 21.17 -27.35 -19.32
C LYS A 35 20.35 -27.67 -18.08
N ALA A 36 20.98 -28.22 -17.04
CA ALA A 36 20.33 -28.62 -15.79
C ALA A 36 21.18 -28.27 -14.56
N GLU A 37 20.54 -28.23 -13.39
CA GLU A 37 21.17 -27.95 -12.09
C GLU A 37 22.27 -28.96 -11.75
N ASP A 38 22.02 -30.25 -11.97
CA ASP A 38 22.97 -31.33 -11.68
C ASP A 38 24.26 -31.20 -12.49
N GLU A 39 24.15 -30.80 -13.77
CA GLU A 39 25.32 -30.57 -14.62
C GLU A 39 26.19 -29.42 -14.10
N VAL A 40 25.58 -28.36 -13.58
CA VAL A 40 26.30 -27.25 -12.95
C VAL A 40 27.03 -27.75 -11.71
N PHE A 41 26.35 -28.53 -10.87
CA PHE A 41 26.95 -29.07 -9.66
C PHE A 41 28.07 -30.08 -9.94
N ASP A 42 27.98 -30.85 -11.03
CA ASP A 42 29.03 -31.75 -11.49
C ASP A 42 30.29 -30.98 -11.93
N VAL A 43 30.12 -29.88 -12.65
CA VAL A 43 31.25 -29.03 -13.05
C VAL A 43 31.91 -28.39 -11.82
N VAL A 44 31.11 -27.92 -10.86
CA VAL A 44 31.60 -27.36 -9.59
C VAL A 44 32.36 -28.41 -8.78
N SER A 45 31.83 -29.63 -8.69
CA SER A 45 32.43 -30.70 -7.89
C SER A 45 33.81 -31.13 -8.42
N LYS A 46 33.97 -31.17 -9.74
CA LYS A 46 35.22 -31.57 -10.43
C LYS A 46 36.31 -30.49 -10.39
N ASN A 47 35.92 -29.22 -10.24
CA ASN A 47 36.83 -28.08 -10.43
C ASN A 47 37.01 -27.19 -9.20
N LYS A 48 36.60 -27.61 -7.99
CA LYS A 48 36.57 -26.79 -6.75
C LYS A 48 37.76 -25.85 -6.54
N ALA A 49 38.99 -26.35 -6.71
CA ALA A 49 40.22 -25.57 -6.49
C ALA A 49 40.53 -24.55 -7.59
N LYS A 50 39.94 -24.69 -8.78
CA LYS A 50 40.16 -23.83 -9.96
C LYS A 50 39.06 -22.79 -10.17
N LEU A 51 38.00 -22.80 -9.35
CA LEU A 51 36.87 -21.87 -9.52
C LEU A 51 37.28 -20.43 -9.15
N THR A 52 37.26 -19.56 -10.15
CA THR A 52 37.42 -18.10 -10.01
C THR A 52 36.09 -17.46 -9.60
N VAL A 53 36.11 -16.15 -9.31
CA VAL A 53 34.87 -15.40 -9.04
C VAL A 53 33.92 -15.43 -10.23
N ASP A 54 34.44 -15.38 -11.46
CA ASP A 54 33.63 -15.48 -12.68
C ASP A 54 32.95 -16.85 -12.81
N HIS A 55 33.66 -17.94 -12.50
CA HIS A 55 33.08 -19.28 -12.48
C HIS A 55 31.94 -19.41 -11.49
N ILE A 56 32.13 -18.89 -10.27
CA ILE A 56 31.13 -18.93 -9.22
C ILE A 56 29.91 -18.09 -9.62
N ASN A 57 30.13 -16.89 -10.16
CA ASN A 57 29.07 -16.02 -10.66
C ASN A 57 28.27 -16.68 -11.79
N GLN A 58 28.94 -17.31 -12.75
CA GLN A 58 28.30 -17.99 -13.85
C GLN A 58 27.51 -19.22 -13.38
N ALA A 59 28.06 -20.03 -12.47
CA ALA A 59 27.35 -21.18 -11.89
C ALA A 59 26.06 -20.73 -11.19
N MET A 60 26.13 -19.71 -10.32
CA MET A 60 24.96 -19.15 -9.65
C MET A 60 23.95 -18.54 -10.63
N LYS A 61 24.43 -17.92 -11.72
CA LYS A 61 23.56 -17.39 -12.78
C LYS A 61 22.76 -18.51 -13.46
N HIS A 62 23.40 -19.62 -13.82
CA HIS A 62 22.70 -20.75 -14.44
C HIS A 62 21.69 -21.38 -13.50
N LEU A 63 22.06 -21.64 -12.24
CA LEU A 63 21.14 -22.16 -11.23
C LEU A 63 19.89 -21.27 -11.12
N TRP A 64 20.08 -19.94 -11.05
CA TRP A 64 18.94 -19.03 -11.00
C TRP A 64 18.14 -18.98 -12.31
N ASN A 65 18.79 -19.07 -13.46
CA ASN A 65 18.12 -19.07 -14.75
C ASN A 65 17.24 -20.31 -14.97
N PHE A 66 17.61 -21.47 -14.40
CA PHE A 66 16.76 -22.67 -14.43
C PHE A 66 15.49 -22.50 -13.58
N GLU A 67 15.55 -21.68 -12.54
CA GLU A 67 14.43 -21.37 -11.65
C GLU A 67 13.56 -20.20 -12.12
N THR A 68 14.13 -19.27 -12.87
CA THR A 68 13.46 -18.05 -13.34
C THR A 68 12.16 -18.30 -14.13
N PRO A 69 12.11 -19.22 -15.12
CA PRO A 69 10.89 -19.47 -15.91
C PRO A 69 9.82 -20.25 -15.14
N LYS A 70 10.16 -20.86 -13.99
CA LYS A 70 9.21 -21.62 -13.18
C LYS A 70 8.40 -20.66 -12.30
N PRO A 71 7.06 -20.81 -12.22
CA PRO A 71 6.26 -20.08 -11.25
C PRO A 71 6.72 -20.44 -9.82
N GLN A 72 6.67 -19.48 -8.89
CA GLN A 72 7.16 -19.62 -7.51
C GLN A 72 6.84 -20.97 -6.83
N PRO A 73 5.61 -21.51 -6.87
CA PRO A 73 5.29 -22.78 -6.20
C PRO A 73 5.98 -24.02 -6.80
N VAL A 74 6.51 -23.93 -8.03
CA VAL A 74 7.16 -25.05 -8.76
C VAL A 74 8.69 -24.92 -8.74
N ARG A 75 9.22 -23.91 -8.03
CA ARG A 75 10.67 -23.70 -7.94
C ARG A 75 11.33 -24.68 -6.99
N ASN A 76 12.45 -25.25 -7.40
CA ASN A 76 13.21 -26.27 -6.67
C ASN A 76 14.23 -25.68 -5.69
N LEU A 77 13.96 -24.49 -5.14
CA LEU A 77 14.93 -23.72 -4.34
C LEU A 77 15.47 -24.52 -3.15
N GLU A 78 14.61 -25.29 -2.47
CA GLU A 78 15.00 -26.11 -1.33
C GLU A 78 15.89 -27.29 -1.69
N LEU A 79 15.69 -27.88 -2.88
CA LEU A 79 16.53 -28.97 -3.38
C LEU A 79 17.93 -28.45 -3.73
N THR A 80 17.99 -27.33 -4.46
CA THR A 80 19.25 -26.63 -4.76
C THR A 80 19.99 -26.24 -3.48
N LYS A 81 19.28 -25.66 -2.49
CA LYS A 81 19.85 -25.21 -1.21
C LYS A 81 20.45 -26.35 -0.38
N LYS A 82 19.82 -27.52 -0.38
CA LYS A 82 20.29 -28.72 0.34
C LYS A 82 21.44 -29.46 -0.38
N HIS A 83 21.72 -29.12 -1.63
CA HIS A 83 22.76 -29.80 -2.39
C HIS A 83 24.17 -29.47 -1.85
N PRO A 84 25.07 -30.45 -1.62
CA PRO A 84 26.40 -30.20 -1.04
C PRO A 84 27.27 -29.23 -1.83
N GLN A 85 27.11 -29.20 -3.17
CA GLN A 85 27.88 -28.27 -4.00
C GLN A 85 27.36 -26.83 -3.95
N PHE A 86 26.12 -26.62 -3.51
CA PHE A 86 25.63 -25.28 -3.21
C PHE A 86 26.35 -24.70 -1.99
N LEU A 87 26.58 -25.51 -0.95
CA LEU A 87 27.44 -25.12 0.18
C LEU A 87 28.87 -24.83 -0.27
N THR A 88 29.44 -25.66 -1.17
CA THR A 88 30.76 -25.38 -1.77
C THR A 88 30.78 -24.01 -2.46
N LEU A 89 29.77 -23.68 -3.27
CA LEU A 89 29.66 -22.39 -3.94
C LEU A 89 29.58 -21.22 -2.94
N ARG A 90 28.83 -21.39 -1.86
CA ARG A 90 28.71 -20.39 -0.78
C ARG A 90 30.06 -20.11 -0.12
N VAL A 91 30.76 -21.15 0.33
CA VAL A 91 32.08 -21.01 0.98
C VAL A 91 33.11 -20.41 0.01
N LEU A 92 33.10 -20.83 -1.25
CA LEU A 92 34.01 -20.27 -2.26
C LEU A 92 33.70 -18.82 -2.61
N ALA A 93 32.42 -18.43 -2.60
CA ALA A 93 31.99 -17.05 -2.80
C ALA A 93 32.46 -16.18 -1.63
N GLU A 94 32.23 -16.63 -0.39
CA GLU A 94 32.64 -15.94 0.85
C GLU A 94 34.13 -15.61 0.86
N ASN A 95 34.96 -16.63 0.62
CA ASN A 95 36.42 -16.51 0.60
C ASN A 95 36.96 -15.61 -0.52
N LYS A 96 36.11 -15.24 -1.50
CA LYS A 96 36.52 -14.47 -2.67
C LYS A 96 35.78 -13.14 -2.85
N ILE A 97 35.03 -12.69 -1.85
CA ILE A 97 34.25 -11.43 -1.90
C ILE A 97 35.11 -10.24 -2.37
N TYR A 98 36.31 -10.08 -1.81
CA TYR A 98 37.19 -8.95 -2.13
C TYR A 98 37.63 -8.89 -3.60
N TYR A 99 37.66 -10.04 -4.30
CA TYR A 99 38.04 -10.13 -5.71
C TYR A 99 36.87 -9.88 -6.68
N MET A 100 35.63 -9.80 -6.17
CA MET A 100 34.47 -9.50 -7.01
C MET A 100 34.45 -8.02 -7.36
N ASP A 101 34.09 -7.69 -8.60
CA ASP A 101 33.72 -6.31 -8.92
C ASP A 101 32.38 -5.93 -8.25
N SER A 102 32.11 -4.63 -8.20
CA SER A 102 30.91 -4.09 -7.56
C SER A 102 29.58 -4.61 -8.10
N ALA A 103 29.48 -4.84 -9.42
CA ALA A 103 28.25 -5.31 -10.04
C ALA A 103 28.04 -6.80 -9.74
N MET A 104 29.10 -7.60 -9.89
CA MET A 104 29.12 -9.03 -9.56
C MET A 104 28.76 -9.27 -8.10
N LEU A 105 29.32 -8.48 -7.18
CA LEU A 105 29.07 -8.61 -5.75
C LEU A 105 27.57 -8.48 -5.41
N VAL A 106 26.91 -7.44 -5.92
CA VAL A 106 25.47 -7.22 -5.72
C VAL A 106 24.62 -8.25 -6.47
N ASP A 107 25.05 -8.67 -7.66
CA ASP A 107 24.38 -9.73 -8.41
C ASP A 107 24.39 -11.07 -7.68
N MET A 108 25.52 -11.41 -7.06
CA MET A 108 25.69 -12.61 -6.26
C MET A 108 24.87 -12.56 -4.98
N LEU A 109 24.92 -11.45 -4.24
CA LEU A 109 24.09 -11.22 -3.06
C LEU A 109 22.61 -11.40 -3.39
N TYR A 110 22.14 -10.78 -4.48
CA TYR A 110 20.76 -10.91 -4.95
C TYR A 110 20.38 -12.38 -5.20
N ARG A 111 21.24 -13.16 -5.87
CA ARG A 111 20.94 -14.57 -6.15
C ARG A 111 20.93 -15.42 -4.88
N PHE A 112 21.84 -15.21 -3.94
CA PHE A 112 21.84 -15.94 -2.68
C PHE A 112 20.57 -15.68 -1.86
N LEU A 113 20.13 -14.42 -1.77
CA LEU A 113 18.85 -14.09 -1.12
C LEU A 113 17.67 -14.75 -1.82
N ARG A 114 17.68 -14.84 -3.16
CA ARG A 114 16.64 -15.54 -3.94
C ARG A 114 16.61 -17.06 -3.73
N PHE A 115 17.72 -17.65 -3.29
CA PHE A 115 17.80 -19.04 -2.84
C PHE A 115 17.52 -19.19 -1.33
N ASN A 116 16.90 -18.18 -0.69
CA ASN A 116 16.56 -18.18 0.73
C ASN A 116 17.77 -18.45 1.65
N VAL A 117 18.95 -17.95 1.28
CA VAL A 117 20.08 -17.86 2.22
C VAL A 117 19.74 -16.79 3.25
N GLU A 118 19.86 -17.13 4.53
CA GLU A 118 19.38 -16.29 5.62
C GLU A 118 20.19 -14.98 5.75
N PRO A 119 19.56 -13.86 6.12
CA PRO A 119 20.27 -12.59 6.33
C PRO A 119 21.39 -12.64 7.38
N HIS A 120 21.29 -13.57 8.34
CA HIS A 120 22.28 -13.77 9.40
C HIS A 120 23.48 -14.64 8.97
N ASP A 121 23.46 -15.17 7.76
CA ASP A 121 24.54 -15.98 7.22
C ASP A 121 25.81 -15.15 7.00
N SER A 122 26.98 -15.71 7.35
CA SER A 122 28.26 -14.98 7.29
C SER A 122 28.57 -14.45 5.88
N LEU A 123 28.25 -15.23 4.85
CA LEU A 123 28.36 -14.84 3.45
C LEU A 123 27.56 -13.57 3.14
N VAL A 124 26.29 -13.53 3.58
CA VAL A 124 25.40 -12.39 3.33
C VAL A 124 25.89 -11.16 4.08
N GLN A 125 26.27 -11.31 5.34
CA GLN A 125 26.79 -10.21 6.17
C GLN A 125 28.09 -9.62 5.60
N GLN A 126 29.03 -10.46 5.16
CA GLN A 126 30.27 -10.01 4.56
C GLN A 126 30.05 -9.35 3.19
N MET A 127 29.15 -9.89 2.35
CA MET A 127 28.80 -9.25 1.08
C MET A 127 28.18 -7.87 1.30
N VAL A 128 27.23 -7.74 2.24
CA VAL A 128 26.61 -6.44 2.59
C VAL A 128 27.66 -5.46 3.12
N SER A 129 28.58 -5.92 3.96
CA SER A 129 29.67 -5.10 4.50
C SER A 129 30.62 -4.61 3.41
N GLU A 130 30.99 -5.48 2.46
CA GLU A 130 31.84 -5.08 1.33
C GLU A 130 31.13 -4.11 0.38
N VAL A 131 29.83 -4.31 0.13
CA VAL A 131 29.03 -3.35 -0.66
C VAL A 131 28.96 -2.00 0.04
N TRP A 132 28.85 -1.96 1.38
CA TRP A 132 28.90 -0.71 2.16
C TRP A 132 30.17 0.08 1.83
N LEU A 133 31.35 -0.55 1.90
CA LEU A 133 32.64 0.12 1.69
C LEU A 133 32.76 0.75 0.29
N ARG A 134 32.04 0.20 -0.70
CA ARG A 134 32.09 0.64 -2.10
C ARG A 134 30.88 1.48 -2.52
N LEU A 135 29.94 1.75 -1.61
CA LEU A 135 28.59 2.23 -1.90
C LEU A 135 28.55 3.52 -2.76
N ASP A 136 29.35 4.52 -2.39
CA ASP A 136 29.37 5.84 -3.05
C ASP A 136 29.85 5.77 -4.52
N ARG A 137 30.54 4.69 -4.91
CA ARG A 137 31.07 4.46 -6.26
C ARG A 137 30.15 3.60 -7.13
N LEU A 138 29.08 3.04 -6.57
CA LEU A 138 28.21 2.14 -7.30
C LEU A 138 27.38 2.91 -8.35
N PRO A 139 27.18 2.34 -9.55
CA PRO A 139 26.25 2.90 -10.52
C PRO A 139 24.81 2.74 -10.00
N LEU A 140 23.91 3.61 -10.45
CA LEU A 140 22.51 3.64 -10.01
C LEU A 140 21.76 2.33 -10.31
N SER A 141 22.12 1.64 -11.39
CA SER A 141 21.62 0.29 -11.71
C SER A 141 21.95 -0.71 -10.61
N THR A 142 23.20 -0.75 -10.15
CA THR A 142 23.65 -1.61 -9.05
C THR A 142 23.03 -1.20 -7.71
N LEU A 143 22.93 0.11 -7.44
CA LEU A 143 22.26 0.62 -6.22
C LEU A 143 20.79 0.22 -6.17
N SER A 144 20.06 0.30 -7.27
CA SER A 144 18.65 -0.12 -7.32
C SER A 144 18.47 -1.59 -6.99
N LYS A 145 19.38 -2.46 -7.46
CA LYS A 145 19.37 -3.89 -7.14
C LYS A 145 19.81 -4.15 -5.70
N PHE A 146 20.75 -3.37 -5.19
CA PHE A 146 21.19 -3.48 -3.80
C PHE A 146 20.09 -3.05 -2.82
N ALA A 147 19.30 -2.02 -3.14
CA ALA A 147 18.13 -1.62 -2.36
C ALA A 147 17.10 -2.76 -2.24
N VAL A 148 16.88 -3.54 -3.32
CA VAL A 148 16.07 -4.77 -3.28
C VAL A 148 16.67 -5.77 -2.28
N CYS A 149 17.98 -5.99 -2.31
CA CYS A 149 18.66 -6.94 -1.41
C CYS A 149 18.54 -6.52 0.06
N LEU A 150 18.64 -5.23 0.37
CA LEU A 150 18.46 -4.71 1.73
C LEU A 150 17.01 -4.87 2.19
N SER A 151 16.06 -4.60 1.30
CA SER A 151 14.63 -4.83 1.56
C SER A 151 14.32 -6.31 1.84
N ASP A 152 14.86 -7.23 1.05
CA ASP A 152 14.67 -8.68 1.24
C ASP A 152 15.26 -9.17 2.59
N GLN A 153 16.13 -8.37 3.21
CA GLN A 153 16.70 -8.58 4.56
C GLN A 153 15.98 -7.78 5.66
N ASN A 154 14.85 -7.14 5.36
CA ASN A 154 14.11 -6.24 6.27
C ASN A 154 14.90 -5.00 6.74
N LEU A 155 15.89 -4.54 5.95
CA LEU A 155 16.75 -3.39 6.28
C LEU A 155 16.24 -2.05 5.70
N HIS A 156 14.92 -1.86 5.64
CA HIS A 156 14.26 -0.71 5.01
C HIS A 156 14.62 0.65 5.64
N HIS A 157 14.86 0.67 6.95
CA HIS A 157 15.20 1.88 7.72
C HIS A 157 16.68 1.94 8.13
N SER A 158 17.53 1.12 7.50
CA SER A 158 18.94 1.06 7.86
C SER A 158 19.73 2.31 7.43
N PRO A 159 20.86 2.62 8.08
CA PRO A 159 21.77 3.68 7.63
C PRO A 159 22.25 3.48 6.18
N LEU A 160 22.41 2.24 5.75
CA LEU A 160 22.71 1.87 4.38
C LEU A 160 21.63 2.35 3.41
N MET A 161 20.37 2.06 3.71
CA MET A 161 19.25 2.53 2.88
C MET A 161 19.19 4.07 2.86
N GLY A 162 19.44 4.73 4.01
CA GLY A 162 19.53 6.19 4.09
C GLY A 162 20.65 6.77 3.22
N ARG A 163 21.82 6.12 3.16
CA ARG A 163 22.93 6.54 2.30
C ARG A 163 22.60 6.35 0.81
N ILE A 164 21.92 5.27 0.45
CA ILE A 164 21.38 5.07 -0.92
C ILE A 164 20.42 6.21 -1.26
N THR A 165 19.47 6.54 -0.37
CA THR A 165 18.53 7.65 -0.56
C THR A 165 19.26 8.97 -0.83
N HIS A 166 20.33 9.25 -0.09
CA HIS A 166 21.14 10.46 -0.29
C HIS A 166 21.84 10.49 -1.66
N ILE A 167 22.44 9.38 -2.09
CA ILE A 167 23.09 9.28 -3.41
C ILE A 167 22.05 9.50 -4.53
N VAL A 168 20.86 8.91 -4.36
CA VAL A 168 19.78 9.03 -5.34
C VAL A 168 19.24 10.46 -5.39
N ASP A 169 19.07 11.15 -4.26
CA ASP A 169 18.66 12.57 -4.23
C ASP A 169 19.60 13.46 -5.05
N GLN A 170 20.91 13.21 -4.99
CA GLN A 170 21.91 13.97 -5.76
C GLN A 170 21.94 13.64 -7.25
N LYS A 171 21.62 12.39 -7.61
CA LYS A 171 21.79 11.88 -8.99
C LYS A 171 20.47 11.54 -9.69
N LEU A 172 19.33 11.91 -9.12
CA LEU A 172 17.99 11.56 -9.63
C LEU A 172 17.79 11.99 -11.09
N SER A 173 18.27 13.18 -11.46
CA SER A 173 18.19 13.70 -12.82
C SER A 173 18.93 12.88 -13.86
N THR A 174 19.90 12.05 -13.44
CA THR A 174 20.70 11.18 -14.32
C THR A 174 20.07 9.81 -14.56
N ILE A 175 18.94 9.50 -13.92
CA ILE A 175 18.26 8.21 -14.07
C ILE A 175 17.36 8.28 -15.30
N ASP A 176 17.80 7.74 -16.44
CA ASP A 176 17.02 7.65 -17.68
C ASP A 176 16.27 6.31 -17.83
N ASP A 177 16.65 5.28 -17.07
CA ASP A 177 15.97 3.98 -17.10
C ASP A 177 14.80 3.96 -16.11
N ALA A 178 13.57 3.87 -16.65
CA ALA A 178 12.34 3.78 -15.88
C ALA A 178 12.32 2.59 -14.90
N ARG A 179 12.97 1.47 -15.23
CA ARG A 179 13.07 0.31 -14.32
C ARG A 179 13.91 0.65 -13.09
N ILE A 180 15.04 1.34 -13.27
CA ILE A 180 15.89 1.76 -12.15
C ILE A 180 15.13 2.74 -11.26
N LEU A 181 14.51 3.76 -11.86
CA LEU A 181 13.74 4.77 -11.14
C LEU A 181 12.62 4.14 -10.30
N THR A 182 11.73 3.39 -10.96
CA THR A 182 10.53 2.84 -10.30
C THR A 182 10.85 1.78 -9.26
N THR A 183 11.98 1.10 -9.39
CA THR A 183 12.52 0.19 -8.37
C THR A 183 12.94 0.98 -7.13
N LEU A 184 13.75 2.03 -7.31
CA LEU A 184 14.20 2.90 -6.21
C LEU A 184 13.02 3.59 -5.50
N MET A 185 12.00 4.03 -6.25
CA MET A 185 10.79 4.63 -5.68
C MET A 185 10.16 3.71 -4.61
N ILE A 186 9.98 2.42 -4.90
CA ILE A 186 9.39 1.47 -3.94
C ILE A 186 10.26 1.32 -2.70
N TYR A 187 11.55 1.04 -2.88
CA TYR A 187 12.41 0.63 -1.76
C TYR A 187 12.89 1.80 -0.91
N LEU A 188 12.86 3.03 -1.44
CA LEU A 188 13.23 4.23 -0.70
C LEU A 188 12.04 4.96 -0.08
N SER A 189 10.80 4.52 -0.34
CA SER A 189 9.57 5.25 0.03
C SER A 189 9.48 5.64 1.51
N ALA A 190 10.07 4.84 2.39
CA ALA A 190 10.02 5.04 3.83
C ALA A 190 11.02 6.10 4.36
N LEU A 191 11.98 6.54 3.55
CA LEU A 191 13.07 7.45 3.94
C LEU A 191 13.08 8.76 3.16
N MET A 192 12.03 9.02 2.38
CA MET A 192 12.00 10.15 1.45
C MET A 192 11.62 11.46 2.14
N SER A 193 12.37 12.52 1.83
CA SER A 193 11.96 13.88 2.15
C SER A 193 10.84 14.35 1.21
N PRO A 194 10.01 15.34 1.60
CA PRO A 194 9.00 15.90 0.70
C PRO A 194 9.56 16.42 -0.63
N ARG A 195 10.78 16.99 -0.61
CA ARG A 195 11.48 17.46 -1.82
C ARG A 195 11.81 16.30 -2.75
N LEU A 196 12.42 15.24 -2.21
CA LEU A 196 12.80 14.06 -2.98
C LEU A 196 11.56 13.36 -3.52
N HIS A 197 10.48 13.30 -2.74
CA HIS A 197 9.18 12.79 -3.16
C HIS A 197 8.66 13.50 -4.41
N HIS A 198 8.56 14.82 -4.36
CA HIS A 198 8.14 15.60 -5.52
C HIS A 198 9.06 15.36 -6.72
N ALA A 199 10.38 15.34 -6.52
CA ALA A 199 11.33 15.13 -7.60
C ALA A 199 11.17 13.75 -8.25
N PHE A 200 10.87 12.71 -7.47
CA PHE A 200 10.56 11.37 -7.99
C PHE A 200 9.27 11.36 -8.82
N ILE A 201 8.21 12.02 -8.34
CA ILE A 201 6.95 12.15 -9.09
C ILE A 201 7.20 12.83 -10.44
N THR A 202 7.87 13.99 -10.44
CA THR A 202 8.19 14.71 -11.68
C THR A 202 9.05 13.87 -12.63
N ARG A 203 10.06 13.16 -12.10
CA ARG A 203 10.92 12.33 -12.95
C ARG A 203 10.19 11.10 -13.49
N ALA A 204 9.32 10.48 -12.69
CA ALA A 204 8.49 9.37 -13.13
C ALA A 204 7.52 9.80 -14.23
N ASP A 205 6.89 10.98 -14.06
CA ASP A 205 5.97 11.53 -15.05
C ASP A 205 6.64 11.68 -16.43
N LEU A 206 7.86 12.22 -16.47
CA LEU A 206 8.65 12.36 -17.70
C LEU A 206 9.10 11.00 -18.31
N LEU A 207 9.59 10.07 -17.48
CA LEU A 207 10.07 8.78 -17.99
C LEU A 207 8.93 7.89 -18.49
N LEU A 208 7.74 7.96 -17.89
CA LEU A 208 6.59 7.18 -18.34
C LEU A 208 6.12 7.60 -19.74
N ASP A 209 6.38 8.83 -20.17
CA ASP A 209 6.03 9.31 -21.53
C ASP A 209 7.00 8.80 -22.60
N THR A 210 8.24 8.48 -22.22
CA THR A 210 9.33 8.12 -23.14
C THR A 210 9.65 6.63 -23.16
N MET A 211 9.22 5.88 -22.13
CA MET A 211 9.50 4.46 -22.03
C MET A 211 8.66 3.62 -23.00
N ASP A 212 9.10 2.39 -23.25
CA ASP A 212 8.29 1.39 -23.92
C ASP A 212 7.01 1.10 -23.12
N GLN A 213 5.86 1.47 -23.71
CA GLN A 213 4.55 1.29 -23.10
C GLN A 213 4.17 -0.18 -22.89
N SER A 214 4.87 -1.14 -23.53
CA SER A 214 4.68 -2.57 -23.25
C SER A 214 5.12 -2.97 -21.84
N CYS A 215 5.99 -2.17 -21.20
CA CYS A 215 6.56 -2.42 -19.89
C CYS A 215 5.65 -1.94 -18.73
N TYR A 216 4.43 -2.48 -18.64
CA TYR A 216 3.44 -2.11 -17.61
C TYR A 216 3.95 -2.29 -16.16
N ASN A 217 4.96 -3.11 -15.93
CA ASN A 217 5.59 -3.30 -14.62
C ASN A 217 6.11 -2.00 -14.01
N ASN A 218 6.59 -1.06 -14.83
CA ASN A 218 7.05 0.24 -14.31
C ASN A 218 5.87 1.06 -13.79
N ALA A 219 4.76 1.12 -14.54
CA ALA A 219 3.53 1.78 -14.08
C ALA A 219 2.99 1.13 -12.78
N ARG A 220 2.96 -0.21 -12.70
CA ARG A 220 2.58 -0.93 -11.47
C ARG A 220 3.45 -0.55 -10.26
N ARG A 221 4.77 -0.41 -10.46
CA ARG A 221 5.69 0.00 -9.38
C ARG A 221 5.47 1.45 -8.93
N VAL A 222 5.13 2.35 -9.85
CA VAL A 222 4.75 3.73 -9.51
C VAL A 222 3.48 3.75 -8.64
N LEU A 223 2.46 2.96 -8.99
CA LEU A 223 1.26 2.81 -8.16
C LEU A 223 1.60 2.30 -6.75
N GLN A 224 2.49 1.31 -6.65
CA GLN A 224 2.95 0.79 -5.36
C GLN A 224 3.70 1.85 -4.54
N PHE A 225 4.51 2.69 -5.19
CA PHE A 225 5.17 3.82 -4.53
C PHE A 225 4.17 4.84 -3.98
N MET A 226 3.16 5.22 -4.76
CA MET A 226 2.11 6.14 -4.31
C MET A 226 1.39 5.59 -3.08
N ARG A 227 1.06 4.28 -3.09
CA ARG A 227 0.45 3.62 -1.93
C ARG A 227 1.34 3.71 -0.71
N ASN A 228 2.63 3.38 -0.87
CA ASN A 228 3.59 3.38 0.24
C ASN A 228 3.77 4.77 0.86
N THR A 229 3.71 5.82 0.04
CA THR A 229 3.86 7.22 0.48
C THR A 229 2.54 7.88 0.86
N LYS A 230 1.40 7.18 0.71
CA LYS A 230 0.04 7.68 0.91
C LYS A 230 -0.23 8.99 0.15
N TYR A 231 0.42 9.17 -1.01
CA TYR A 231 0.31 10.38 -1.82
C TYR A 231 -0.37 10.06 -3.15
N ASN A 232 -1.47 10.77 -3.42
CA ASN A 232 -2.30 10.58 -4.60
C ASN A 232 -2.01 11.67 -5.65
N ASP A 233 -1.05 11.43 -6.53
CA ASP A 233 -0.83 12.29 -7.71
C ASP A 233 -1.77 11.87 -8.84
N ARG A 234 -2.89 12.58 -8.99
CA ARG A 234 -3.93 12.19 -9.94
C ARG A 234 -3.46 12.14 -11.42
N PRO A 235 -2.71 13.12 -11.94
CA PRO A 235 -2.20 13.05 -13.31
C PRO A 235 -1.34 11.81 -13.56
N LEU A 236 -0.43 11.50 -12.64
CA LEU A 236 0.44 10.34 -12.76
C LEU A 236 -0.34 9.01 -12.60
N LEU A 237 -1.36 8.96 -11.73
CA LEU A 237 -2.29 7.82 -11.62
C LEU A 237 -3.00 7.55 -12.95
N GLU A 238 -3.54 8.58 -13.59
CA GLU A 238 -4.21 8.46 -14.89
C GLU A 238 -3.24 8.02 -15.99
N LYS A 239 -2.00 8.50 -15.97
CA LYS A 239 -0.93 8.08 -16.89
C LYS A 239 -0.59 6.59 -16.69
N CYS A 240 -0.39 6.15 -15.45
CA CYS A 240 -0.20 4.73 -15.12
C CYS A 240 -1.38 3.88 -15.59
N ASN A 241 -2.61 4.36 -15.38
CA ASN A 241 -3.81 3.66 -15.80
C ASN A 241 -3.90 3.46 -17.32
N LYS A 242 -3.54 4.47 -18.12
CA LYS A 242 -3.49 4.36 -19.59
C LYS A 242 -2.52 3.27 -20.04
N ILE A 243 -1.32 3.23 -19.47
CA ILE A 243 -0.29 2.22 -19.78
C ILE A 243 -0.82 0.82 -19.42
N ILE A 244 -1.38 0.66 -18.22
CA ILE A 244 -1.93 -0.61 -17.75
C ILE A 244 -3.08 -1.08 -18.66
N LEU A 245 -4.03 -0.20 -18.97
CA LEU A 245 -5.18 -0.50 -19.79
C LEU A 245 -4.77 -0.95 -21.20
N SER A 246 -3.76 -0.32 -21.79
CA SER A 246 -3.22 -0.72 -23.10
C SER A 246 -2.60 -2.13 -23.12
N ASN A 247 -2.22 -2.67 -21.96
CA ASN A 247 -1.64 -3.99 -21.81
C ASN A 247 -2.59 -5.01 -21.17
N ILE A 248 -3.87 -4.68 -20.96
CA ILE A 248 -4.81 -5.53 -20.21
C ILE A 248 -4.88 -6.97 -20.74
N THR A 249 -4.79 -7.17 -22.05
CA THR A 249 -4.85 -8.49 -22.70
C THR A 249 -3.65 -9.38 -22.37
N LYS A 250 -2.52 -8.79 -21.97
CA LYS A 250 -1.29 -9.49 -21.56
C LYS A 250 -1.25 -9.78 -20.06
N LEU A 251 -2.12 -9.17 -19.27
CA LEU A 251 -2.11 -9.33 -17.82
C LEU A 251 -2.70 -10.68 -17.41
N TYR A 252 -2.04 -11.30 -16.44
CA TYR A 252 -2.51 -12.49 -15.75
C TYR A 252 -3.30 -12.11 -14.49
N VAL A 253 -3.94 -13.10 -13.87
CA VAL A 253 -4.76 -12.91 -12.67
C VAL A 253 -4.00 -12.21 -11.56
N GLU A 254 -2.74 -12.58 -11.33
CA GLU A 254 -1.89 -12.03 -10.28
C GLU A 254 -1.66 -10.52 -10.48
N ASP A 255 -1.32 -10.12 -11.71
CA ASP A 255 -1.07 -8.72 -12.03
C ASP A 255 -2.34 -7.88 -11.88
N ILE A 256 -3.47 -8.38 -12.41
CA ILE A 256 -4.76 -7.68 -12.31
C ILE A 256 -5.17 -7.54 -10.83
N SER A 257 -5.01 -8.60 -10.04
CA SER A 257 -5.35 -8.60 -8.61
C SER A 257 -4.52 -7.59 -7.82
N ILE A 258 -3.21 -7.52 -8.10
CA ILE A 258 -2.33 -6.52 -7.47
C ILE A 258 -2.78 -5.11 -7.86
N ILE A 259 -3.07 -4.85 -9.14
CA ILE A 259 -3.46 -3.52 -9.60
C ILE A 259 -4.82 -3.10 -9.00
N VAL A 260 -5.80 -4.01 -8.96
CA VAL A 260 -7.09 -3.77 -8.30
C VAL A 260 -6.89 -3.38 -6.84
N GLY A 261 -6.08 -4.15 -6.10
CA GLY A 261 -5.77 -3.83 -4.70
C GLY A 261 -5.04 -2.50 -4.52
N LEU A 262 -4.12 -2.15 -5.43
CA LEU A 262 -3.45 -0.86 -5.42
C LEU A 262 -4.44 0.29 -5.64
N TYR A 263 -5.31 0.18 -6.64
CA TYR A 263 -6.34 1.19 -6.91
C TYR A 263 -7.34 1.36 -5.77
N GLN A 264 -7.79 0.26 -5.16
CA GLN A 264 -8.62 0.32 -3.95
C GLN A 264 -7.90 1.06 -2.82
N SER A 265 -6.63 0.75 -2.57
CA SER A 265 -5.85 1.39 -1.50
C SER A 265 -5.60 2.89 -1.73
N LEU A 266 -5.50 3.30 -2.99
CA LEU A 266 -5.31 4.68 -3.42
C LEU A 266 -6.63 5.44 -3.57
N GLN A 267 -7.76 4.77 -3.35
CA GLN A 267 -9.11 5.28 -3.63
C GLN A 267 -9.26 5.77 -5.08
N PHE A 268 -8.48 5.20 -6.01
CA PHE A 268 -8.54 5.53 -7.42
C PHE A 268 -9.58 4.65 -8.11
N SER A 269 -10.59 5.27 -8.70
CA SER A 269 -11.63 4.58 -9.46
C SER A 269 -11.55 4.96 -10.93
N ASN A 270 -11.27 3.99 -11.80
CA ASN A 270 -11.34 4.17 -13.23
C ASN A 270 -12.28 3.12 -13.85
N TYR A 271 -13.36 3.60 -14.47
CA TYR A 271 -14.39 2.75 -15.07
C TYR A 271 -13.82 1.86 -16.19
N ALA A 272 -13.06 2.44 -17.12
CA ALA A 272 -12.53 1.71 -18.27
C ALA A 272 -11.63 0.54 -17.84
N PHE A 273 -10.79 0.76 -16.81
CA PHE A 273 -10.00 -0.31 -16.22
C PHE A 273 -10.86 -1.38 -15.56
N ARG A 274 -11.85 -1.01 -14.72
CA ARG A 274 -12.72 -2.01 -14.05
C ARG A 274 -13.44 -2.91 -15.05
N LEU A 275 -13.98 -2.34 -16.13
CA LEU A 275 -14.67 -3.09 -17.17
C LEU A 275 -13.70 -4.03 -17.91
N ALA A 276 -12.54 -3.52 -18.33
CA ALA A 276 -11.54 -4.31 -19.04
C ALA A 276 -10.95 -5.42 -18.16
N ALA A 277 -10.67 -5.14 -16.89
CA ALA A 277 -10.20 -6.11 -15.90
C ALA A 277 -11.25 -7.20 -15.66
N LYS A 278 -12.52 -6.84 -15.48
CA LYS A 278 -13.62 -7.81 -15.35
C LYS A 278 -13.68 -8.74 -16.55
N GLN A 279 -13.69 -8.20 -17.77
CA GLN A 279 -13.75 -9.01 -18.99
C GLN A 279 -12.56 -9.96 -19.09
N ARG A 280 -11.35 -9.45 -18.82
CA ARG A 280 -10.13 -10.25 -18.87
C ARG A 280 -10.11 -11.36 -17.81
N LEU A 281 -10.55 -11.08 -16.60
CA LEU A 281 -10.64 -12.08 -15.52
C LEU A 281 -11.66 -13.17 -15.87
N ILE A 282 -12.77 -12.83 -16.52
CA ILE A 282 -13.76 -13.81 -16.99
C ILE A 282 -13.16 -14.79 -18.01
N GLU A 283 -12.36 -14.29 -18.95
CA GLU A 283 -11.64 -15.13 -19.92
C GLU A 283 -10.65 -16.09 -19.25
N LEU A 284 -10.09 -15.69 -18.12
CA LEU A 284 -9.07 -16.45 -17.39
C LEU A 284 -9.64 -17.44 -16.36
N ILE A 285 -10.96 -17.44 -16.09
CA ILE A 285 -11.57 -18.30 -15.05
C ILE A 285 -11.17 -19.77 -15.21
N ASP A 286 -11.27 -20.28 -16.44
CA ASP A 286 -11.01 -21.68 -16.76
C ASP A 286 -9.51 -22.05 -16.72
N SER A 287 -8.62 -21.06 -16.66
CA SER A 287 -7.17 -21.25 -16.64
C SER A 287 -6.57 -21.29 -15.23
N CYS A 288 -7.38 -21.12 -14.18
CA CYS A 288 -6.93 -21.04 -12.79
C CYS A 288 -7.58 -22.10 -11.89
N PRO A 289 -7.30 -23.41 -12.10
CA PRO A 289 -7.85 -24.46 -11.25
C PRO A 289 -7.10 -24.63 -9.93
N ASP A 290 -5.94 -23.99 -9.76
CA ASP A 290 -5.05 -24.25 -8.63
C ASP A 290 -5.40 -23.40 -7.38
N PRO A 291 -5.20 -23.94 -6.16
CA PRO A 291 -5.49 -23.24 -4.91
C PRO A 291 -4.65 -21.98 -4.65
N PHE A 292 -3.60 -21.72 -5.42
CA PHE A 292 -2.74 -20.56 -5.25
C PHE A 292 -3.25 -19.35 -6.04
N SER A 293 -3.55 -19.54 -7.32
CA SER A 293 -4.02 -18.49 -8.24
C SER A 293 -5.51 -18.19 -8.07
N PHE A 294 -6.32 -19.20 -7.72
CA PHE A 294 -7.76 -19.05 -7.61
C PHE A 294 -8.22 -18.01 -6.57
N PRO A 295 -7.66 -17.93 -5.34
CA PRO A 295 -8.05 -16.88 -4.39
C PRO A 295 -7.81 -15.46 -4.90
N LEU A 296 -6.78 -15.24 -5.73
CA LEU A 296 -6.52 -13.95 -6.36
C LEU A 296 -7.60 -13.62 -7.40
N LEU A 297 -7.96 -14.59 -8.24
CA LEU A 297 -9.08 -14.48 -9.17
C LEU A 297 -10.39 -14.15 -8.44
N PHE A 298 -10.68 -14.87 -7.36
CA PHE A 298 -11.88 -14.68 -6.56
C PHE A 298 -11.92 -13.26 -5.99
N TYR A 299 -10.82 -12.80 -5.38
CA TYR A 299 -10.68 -11.45 -4.83
C TYR A 299 -10.90 -10.35 -5.88
N ALA A 300 -10.29 -10.47 -7.05
CA ALA A 300 -10.38 -9.44 -8.09
C ALA A 300 -11.72 -9.44 -8.83
N LEU A 301 -12.28 -10.61 -9.14
CA LEU A 301 -13.50 -10.74 -9.95
C LEU A 301 -14.78 -10.75 -9.12
N GLY A 302 -14.75 -11.32 -7.91
CA GLY A 302 -15.92 -11.53 -7.04
C GLY A 302 -16.80 -10.28 -6.85
N PRO A 303 -16.22 -9.12 -6.49
CA PRO A 303 -16.98 -7.87 -6.31
C PRO A 303 -17.58 -7.31 -7.60
N MET A 304 -17.07 -7.71 -8.77
CA MET A 304 -17.50 -7.23 -10.09
C MET A 304 -18.36 -8.24 -10.86
N ALA A 305 -18.49 -9.47 -10.33
CA ALA A 305 -19.16 -10.58 -10.99
C ALA A 305 -20.68 -10.40 -11.07
N SER A 306 -21.28 -10.85 -12.16
CA SER A 306 -22.75 -11.06 -12.23
C SER A 306 -23.15 -12.27 -11.39
N ASP A 307 -24.43 -12.43 -11.08
CA ASP A 307 -24.91 -13.51 -10.22
C ASP A 307 -24.49 -14.91 -10.70
N LYS A 308 -24.59 -15.17 -12.01
CA LYS A 308 -24.16 -16.44 -12.62
C LYS A 308 -22.66 -16.70 -12.45
N ILE A 309 -21.84 -15.66 -12.63
CA ILE A 309 -20.37 -15.79 -12.48
C ILE A 309 -20.02 -15.95 -11.00
N ARG A 310 -20.72 -15.24 -10.12
CA ARG A 310 -20.52 -15.32 -8.67
C ARG A 310 -20.84 -16.71 -8.15
N GLU A 311 -21.97 -17.29 -8.53
CA GLU A 311 -22.34 -18.67 -8.17
C GLU A 311 -21.26 -19.67 -8.62
N ARG A 312 -20.75 -19.51 -9.85
CA ARG A 312 -19.64 -20.32 -10.36
C ARG A 312 -18.38 -20.19 -9.49
N LEU A 313 -17.96 -18.96 -9.17
CA LEU A 313 -16.80 -18.68 -8.33
C LEU A 313 -16.97 -19.28 -6.93
N GLU A 314 -18.13 -19.12 -6.31
CA GLU A 314 -18.41 -19.64 -4.97
C GLU A 314 -18.38 -21.18 -4.93
N ASN A 315 -18.93 -21.84 -5.96
CA ASN A 315 -18.87 -23.29 -6.08
C ASN A 315 -17.42 -23.79 -6.21
N THR A 316 -16.59 -23.13 -7.02
CA THR A 316 -15.16 -23.48 -7.12
C THR A 316 -14.42 -23.21 -5.81
N ALA A 317 -14.68 -22.08 -5.15
CA ALA A 317 -14.11 -21.77 -3.84
C ALA A 317 -14.46 -22.81 -2.78
N PHE A 318 -15.69 -23.33 -2.80
CA PHE A 318 -16.15 -24.36 -1.88
C PHE A 318 -15.37 -25.68 -2.06
N LEU A 319 -15.08 -26.06 -3.30
CA LEU A 319 -14.30 -27.26 -3.62
C LEU A 319 -12.85 -27.13 -3.13
N LEU A 320 -12.23 -25.96 -3.35
CA LEU A 320 -10.81 -25.70 -3.01
C LEU A 320 -10.58 -25.28 -1.56
N ALA A 321 -11.64 -25.01 -0.79
CA ALA A 321 -11.53 -24.37 0.53
C ALA A 321 -10.55 -25.05 1.50
N ASP A 322 -10.46 -26.39 1.48
CA ASP A 322 -9.62 -27.14 2.41
C ASP A 322 -8.11 -27.01 2.11
N GLU A 323 -7.76 -26.56 0.90
CA GLU A 323 -6.39 -26.35 0.42
C GLU A 323 -5.88 -24.93 0.66
N PHE A 324 -6.76 -23.99 1.05
CA PHE A 324 -6.38 -22.62 1.31
C PHE A 324 -5.54 -22.48 2.58
N ASN A 325 -4.51 -21.64 2.50
CA ASN A 325 -3.79 -21.16 3.68
C ASN A 325 -4.60 -20.08 4.43
N ALA A 326 -4.11 -19.68 5.60
CA ALA A 326 -4.75 -18.69 6.46
C ALA A 326 -5.07 -17.37 5.71
N GLN A 327 -4.08 -16.79 5.03
CA GLN A 327 -4.24 -15.49 4.36
C GLN A 327 -5.20 -15.58 3.16
N GLN A 328 -5.17 -16.69 2.43
CA GLN A 328 -6.12 -16.95 1.34
C GLN A 328 -7.55 -17.07 1.87
N ALA A 329 -7.77 -17.82 2.94
CA ALA A 329 -9.09 -17.97 3.54
C ALA A 329 -9.66 -16.63 4.03
N LEU A 330 -8.82 -15.78 4.64
CA LEU A 330 -9.20 -14.41 5.01
C LEU A 330 -9.58 -13.56 3.79
N ALA A 331 -8.77 -13.60 2.72
CA ALA A 331 -9.08 -12.86 1.49
C ALA A 331 -10.42 -13.29 0.87
N ILE A 332 -10.73 -14.59 0.86
CA ILE A 332 -12.04 -15.10 0.43
C ILE A 332 -13.16 -14.55 1.33
N ALA A 333 -13.00 -14.56 2.64
CA ALA A 333 -14.00 -14.05 3.58
C ALA A 333 -14.28 -12.55 3.37
N GLU A 334 -13.24 -11.72 3.21
CA GLU A 334 -13.38 -10.29 2.89
C GLU A 334 -14.10 -10.09 1.55
N THR A 335 -13.76 -10.89 0.53
CA THR A 335 -14.40 -10.81 -0.78
C THR A 335 -15.88 -11.21 -0.76
N LEU A 336 -16.25 -12.20 0.05
CA LEU A 336 -17.66 -12.60 0.22
C LEU A 336 -18.51 -11.46 0.80
N VAL A 337 -17.92 -10.64 1.68
CA VAL A 337 -18.56 -9.45 2.24
C VAL A 337 -18.79 -8.40 1.14
N GLU A 338 -17.74 -8.09 0.37
CA GLU A 338 -17.82 -7.11 -0.73
C GLU A 338 -18.82 -7.54 -1.81
N ALA A 339 -18.85 -8.82 -2.15
CA ALA A 339 -19.78 -9.41 -3.10
C ALA A 339 -21.20 -9.62 -2.54
N GLN A 340 -21.44 -9.29 -1.26
CA GLN A 340 -22.70 -9.50 -0.53
C GLN A 340 -23.25 -10.92 -0.67
N SER A 341 -22.34 -11.91 -0.59
CA SER A 341 -22.68 -13.31 -0.80
C SER A 341 -23.67 -13.83 0.25
N ARG A 342 -24.57 -14.71 -0.20
CA ARG A 342 -25.54 -15.42 0.66
C ARG A 342 -25.22 -16.90 0.80
N ASN A 343 -24.05 -17.34 0.33
CA ASN A 343 -23.68 -18.76 0.31
C ASN A 343 -23.18 -19.23 1.68
N LEU A 344 -24.14 -19.61 2.52
CA LEU A 344 -23.86 -20.06 3.89
C LEU A 344 -22.96 -21.30 3.95
N SER A 345 -23.03 -22.18 2.95
CA SER A 345 -22.18 -23.39 2.89
C SER A 345 -20.70 -23.01 2.73
N LEU A 346 -20.40 -22.08 1.82
CA LEU A 346 -19.05 -21.57 1.63
C LEU A 346 -18.57 -20.78 2.86
N VAL A 347 -19.41 -19.90 3.42
CA VAL A 347 -19.08 -19.15 4.64
C VAL A 347 -18.73 -20.10 5.79
N ASN A 348 -19.51 -21.16 6.01
CA ASN A 348 -19.21 -22.19 7.01
C ASN A 348 -17.86 -22.87 6.77
N LYS A 349 -17.57 -23.23 5.51
CA LYS A 349 -16.33 -23.93 5.17
C LYS A 349 -15.11 -23.03 5.37
N ILE A 350 -15.19 -21.78 4.94
CA ILE A 350 -14.12 -20.78 5.16
C ILE A 350 -13.94 -20.46 6.64
N ALA A 351 -15.03 -20.36 7.42
CA ALA A 351 -14.95 -20.18 8.87
C ALA A 351 -14.16 -21.33 9.54
N SER A 352 -14.40 -22.58 9.12
CA SER A 352 -13.66 -23.75 9.61
C SER A 352 -12.15 -23.67 9.30
N VAL A 353 -11.78 -23.26 8.08
CA VAL A 353 -10.38 -23.08 7.68
C VAL A 353 -9.70 -21.99 8.51
N ILE A 354 -10.38 -20.86 8.72
CA ILE A 354 -9.89 -19.76 9.56
C ILE A 354 -9.73 -20.23 11.00
N GLN A 355 -10.72 -20.94 11.56
CA GLN A 355 -10.70 -21.48 12.91
C GLN A 355 -9.51 -22.40 13.16
N ARG A 356 -9.17 -23.26 12.20
CA ARG A 356 -8.01 -24.17 12.27
C ARG A 356 -6.67 -23.43 12.27
N ASN A 357 -6.63 -22.24 11.67
CA ASN A 357 -5.43 -21.43 11.50
C ASN A 357 -5.39 -20.20 12.44
N LEU A 358 -6.23 -20.13 13.47
CA LEU A 358 -6.34 -18.94 14.34
C LEU A 358 -5.01 -18.47 14.95
N HIS A 359 -4.11 -19.42 15.24
CA HIS A 359 -2.79 -19.17 15.83
C HIS A 359 -1.82 -18.42 14.91
N ILE A 360 -2.09 -18.38 13.60
CA ILE A 360 -1.23 -17.71 12.60
C ILE A 360 -1.56 -16.21 12.52
N TYR A 361 -2.81 -15.83 12.84
CA TYR A 361 -3.27 -14.46 12.65
C TYR A 361 -2.80 -13.52 13.75
N ARG A 362 -2.49 -12.28 13.34
CA ARG A 362 -2.17 -11.14 14.19
C ARG A 362 -3.43 -10.35 14.56
N PRO A 363 -3.39 -9.45 15.56
CA PRO A 363 -4.54 -8.66 15.98
C PRO A 363 -5.28 -7.95 14.83
N LEU A 364 -4.55 -7.37 13.88
CA LEU A 364 -5.12 -6.70 12.71
C LEU A 364 -5.89 -7.65 11.77
N GLU A 365 -5.43 -8.88 11.63
CA GLU A 365 -6.11 -9.89 10.82
C GLU A 365 -7.35 -10.41 11.58
N LEU A 366 -7.27 -10.51 12.90
CA LEU A 366 -8.40 -10.93 13.75
C LEU A 366 -9.58 -9.95 13.72
N VAL A 367 -9.33 -8.64 13.63
CA VAL A 367 -10.41 -7.65 13.45
C VAL A 367 -11.06 -7.76 12.08
N LYS A 368 -10.28 -8.00 11.02
CA LYS A 368 -10.82 -8.25 9.67
C LYS A 368 -11.70 -9.49 9.64
N ILE A 369 -11.25 -10.58 10.28
CA ILE A 369 -12.04 -11.81 10.45
C ILE A 369 -13.36 -11.49 11.16
N THR A 370 -13.28 -10.86 12.34
CA THR A 370 -14.46 -10.55 13.15
C THR A 370 -15.44 -9.69 12.36
N GLN A 371 -14.96 -8.62 11.71
CA GLN A 371 -15.78 -7.74 10.89
C GLN A 371 -16.43 -8.48 9.72
N ALA A 372 -15.69 -9.30 8.98
CA ALA A 372 -16.22 -10.06 7.86
C ALA A 372 -17.37 -10.98 8.30
N PHE A 373 -17.17 -11.76 9.36
CA PHE A 373 -18.19 -12.70 9.84
C PHE A 373 -19.37 -12.03 10.54
N THR A 374 -19.17 -10.88 11.21
CA THR A 374 -20.28 -10.06 11.71
C THR A 374 -21.13 -9.53 10.54
N THR A 375 -20.51 -9.02 9.47
CA THR A 375 -21.23 -8.51 8.30
C THR A 375 -21.94 -9.62 7.52
N LEU A 376 -21.32 -10.79 7.40
CA LEU A 376 -21.94 -12.01 6.83
C LEU A 376 -23.01 -12.63 7.74
N LYS A 377 -23.27 -12.04 8.93
CA LYS A 377 -24.23 -12.53 9.94
C LYS A 377 -23.98 -13.98 10.35
N TYR A 378 -22.70 -14.37 10.43
CA TYR A 378 -22.30 -15.71 10.84
C TYR A 378 -22.31 -15.83 12.37
N GLN A 379 -23.15 -16.74 12.89
CA GLN A 379 -23.45 -16.84 14.33
C GLN A 379 -23.08 -18.21 14.93
N ASN A 380 -21.90 -18.75 14.59
CA ASN A 380 -21.44 -20.01 15.17
C ASN A 380 -20.80 -19.75 16.57
N PRO A 381 -21.35 -20.32 17.65
CA PRO A 381 -20.88 -20.02 19.01
C PRO A 381 -19.47 -20.53 19.30
N ASP A 382 -19.06 -21.69 18.75
CA ASP A 382 -17.69 -22.22 18.94
C ASP A 382 -16.66 -21.31 18.25
N PHE A 383 -16.96 -20.88 17.03
CA PHE A 383 -16.12 -19.95 16.29
C PHE A 383 -15.95 -18.61 17.04
N LEU A 384 -17.05 -18.02 17.50
CA LEU A 384 -17.04 -16.76 18.24
C LEU A 384 -16.27 -16.90 19.56
N THR A 385 -16.45 -18.02 20.29
CA THR A 385 -15.71 -18.30 21.54
C THR A 385 -14.20 -18.36 21.31
N LYS A 386 -13.76 -18.98 20.19
CA LYS A 386 -12.34 -19.06 19.84
C LYS A 386 -11.76 -17.71 19.44
N ILE A 387 -12.51 -16.86 18.72
CA ILE A 387 -12.11 -15.48 18.44
C ILE A 387 -11.98 -14.68 19.74
N THR A 388 -12.97 -14.78 20.64
CA THR A 388 -12.93 -14.12 21.95
C THR A 388 -11.69 -14.52 22.73
N ALA A 389 -11.41 -15.83 22.83
CA ALA A 389 -10.22 -16.33 23.54
C ALA A 389 -8.90 -15.82 22.93
N ALA A 390 -8.81 -15.78 21.59
CA ALA A 390 -7.64 -15.22 20.91
C ALA A 390 -7.48 -13.72 21.20
N ALA A 391 -8.57 -12.94 21.10
CA ALA A 391 -8.54 -11.51 21.36
C ALA A 391 -8.15 -11.18 22.81
N VAL A 392 -8.69 -11.92 23.79
CA VAL A 392 -8.34 -11.77 25.21
C VAL A 392 -6.86 -12.08 25.45
N ASN A 393 -6.34 -13.16 24.87
CA ASN A 393 -4.93 -13.54 25.00
C ASN A 393 -4.00 -12.46 24.44
N PHE A 394 -4.30 -11.94 23.24
CA PHE A 394 -3.55 -10.81 22.68
C PHE A 394 -3.62 -9.58 23.57
N LEU A 395 -4.81 -9.22 24.07
CA LEU A 395 -4.99 -8.00 24.85
C LEU A 395 -4.23 -8.05 26.18
N GLN A 396 -4.23 -9.20 26.86
CA GLN A 396 -3.47 -9.42 28.09
C GLN A 396 -1.96 -9.22 27.90
N ARG A 397 -1.42 -9.52 26.72
CA ARG A 397 0.02 -9.43 26.41
C ARG A 397 0.40 -8.12 25.71
N SER A 398 -0.56 -7.45 25.07
CA SER A 398 -0.30 -6.29 24.24
C SER A 398 0.21 -5.11 25.05
N VAL A 399 1.31 -4.50 24.63
CA VAL A 399 1.89 -3.27 25.20
C VAL A 399 1.64 -2.06 24.29
N LEU A 400 0.95 -2.26 23.16
CA LEU A 400 0.80 -1.26 22.11
C LEU A 400 -0.61 -0.65 22.16
N PRO A 401 -0.76 0.68 22.28
CA PRO A 401 -2.07 1.35 22.32
C PRO A 401 -2.99 0.98 21.15
N HIS A 402 -2.43 0.97 19.93
CA HIS A 402 -3.18 0.63 18.71
C HIS A 402 -3.75 -0.80 18.74
N GLU A 403 -3.01 -1.77 19.27
CA GLU A 403 -3.51 -3.13 19.42
C GLU A 403 -4.64 -3.19 20.46
N ALA A 404 -4.55 -2.42 21.55
CA ALA A 404 -5.63 -2.33 22.53
C ALA A 404 -6.92 -1.79 21.90
N VAL A 405 -6.85 -0.76 21.06
CA VAL A 405 -8.01 -0.23 20.31
C VAL A 405 -8.62 -1.33 19.43
N ILE A 406 -7.79 -2.04 18.65
CA ILE A 406 -8.26 -3.11 17.76
C ILE A 406 -8.92 -4.24 18.55
N LEU A 407 -8.31 -4.67 19.65
CA LEU A 407 -8.78 -5.81 20.44
C LEU A 407 -10.03 -5.45 21.25
N THR A 408 -10.11 -4.22 21.79
CA THR A 408 -11.33 -3.71 22.43
C THR A 408 -12.49 -3.64 21.43
N ARG A 409 -12.22 -3.18 20.20
CA ARG A 409 -13.19 -3.22 19.09
C ARG A 409 -13.70 -4.62 18.83
N ILE A 410 -12.82 -5.61 18.66
CA ILE A 410 -13.19 -7.01 18.43
C ILE A 410 -14.13 -7.50 19.54
N LEU A 411 -13.75 -7.32 20.81
CA LEU A 411 -14.55 -7.77 21.94
C LEU A 411 -15.92 -7.07 21.98
N SER A 412 -16.02 -5.80 21.58
CA SER A 412 -17.30 -5.09 21.48
C SER A 412 -18.23 -5.59 20.36
N MET A 413 -17.68 -6.26 19.34
CA MET A 413 -18.45 -6.82 18.22
C MET A 413 -18.97 -8.24 18.48
N LEU A 414 -18.41 -8.92 19.49
CA LEU A 414 -18.75 -10.29 19.83
C LEU A 414 -19.89 -10.33 20.86
N PRO A 415 -20.77 -11.35 20.81
CA PRO A 415 -21.87 -11.45 21.77
C PRO A 415 -21.36 -11.77 23.18
N CYS A 416 -21.80 -10.96 24.16
CA CYS A 416 -21.61 -11.14 25.61
C CYS A 416 -20.17 -11.50 26.05
N PRO A 417 -19.17 -10.63 25.83
CA PRO A 417 -17.86 -10.82 26.43
C PRO A 417 -18.00 -10.60 27.94
N ARG A 418 -18.04 -11.67 28.75
CA ARG A 418 -17.82 -11.53 30.19
C ARG A 418 -16.37 -11.12 30.38
N LEU A 419 -16.13 -9.83 30.55
CA LEU A 419 -14.79 -9.28 30.68
C LEU A 419 -14.32 -9.37 32.12
N GLU A 420 -13.25 -10.13 32.32
CA GLU A 420 -12.52 -10.19 33.58
C GLU A 420 -11.89 -8.83 33.90
N GLU A 421 -11.75 -8.53 35.20
CA GLU A 421 -11.18 -7.27 35.69
C GLU A 421 -9.76 -7.02 35.19
N GLY A 422 -8.97 -8.09 34.99
CA GLY A 422 -7.62 -8.00 34.42
C GLY A 422 -7.60 -7.42 33.00
N ILE A 423 -8.65 -7.63 32.21
CA ILE A 423 -8.74 -7.09 30.84
C ILE A 423 -8.97 -5.58 30.89
N ILE A 424 -9.90 -5.13 31.74
CA ILE A 424 -10.22 -3.71 31.91
C ILE A 424 -9.01 -2.96 32.46
N SER A 425 -8.35 -3.53 33.47
CA SER A 425 -7.10 -2.99 34.04
C SER A 425 -5.98 -2.88 33.01
N ARG A 426 -5.90 -3.83 32.07
CA ARG A 426 -4.91 -3.80 30.99
C ARG A 426 -5.18 -2.69 29.98
N VAL A 427 -6.44 -2.48 29.60
CA VAL A 427 -6.83 -1.35 28.75
C VAL A 427 -6.52 -0.03 29.46
N GLU A 428 -6.88 0.09 30.74
CA GLU A 428 -6.61 1.27 31.56
C GLU A 428 -5.11 1.62 31.61
N ALA A 429 -4.24 0.62 31.78
CA ALA A 429 -2.80 0.83 31.80
C ALA A 429 -2.22 1.38 30.48
N LEU A 430 -2.93 1.22 29.35
CA LEU A 430 -2.51 1.69 28.03
C LEU A 430 -3.11 3.05 27.66
N VAL A 431 -4.20 3.47 28.32
CA VAL A 431 -4.90 4.76 28.08
C VAL A 431 -3.96 5.97 28.05
N PRO A 432 -2.97 6.13 28.96
CA PRO A 432 -2.08 7.30 28.93
C PRO A 432 -1.22 7.43 27.66
N GLN A 433 -1.05 6.33 26.90
CA GLN A 433 -0.24 6.29 25.68
C GLN A 433 -1.09 6.45 24.40
N CYS A 434 -2.42 6.47 24.53
CA CYS A 434 -3.36 6.56 23.41
C CYS A 434 -3.41 7.97 22.78
N THR A 435 -3.65 8.03 21.47
CA THR A 435 -4.05 9.27 20.77
C THR A 435 -5.49 9.66 21.11
N LEU A 436 -5.92 10.88 20.79
CA LEU A 436 -7.33 11.29 20.96
C LEU A 436 -8.30 10.38 20.19
N ASN A 437 -7.93 9.95 18.99
CA ASN A 437 -8.73 8.99 18.23
C ASN A 437 -8.77 7.63 18.91
N ASP A 438 -7.65 7.13 19.45
CA ASP A 438 -7.63 5.85 20.16
C ASP A 438 -8.52 5.90 21.41
N LEU A 439 -8.46 6.99 22.18
CA LEU A 439 -9.31 7.22 23.34
C LEU A 439 -10.79 7.22 22.95
N ASN A 440 -11.15 7.96 21.90
CA ASN A 440 -12.52 8.01 21.40
C ASN A 440 -13.04 6.62 20.99
N GLN A 441 -12.24 5.88 20.21
CA GLN A 441 -12.63 4.55 19.76
C GLN A 441 -12.81 3.57 20.93
N ILE A 442 -11.87 3.56 21.88
CA ILE A 442 -11.99 2.72 23.08
C ILE A 442 -13.23 3.12 23.88
N ALA A 443 -13.52 4.42 24.04
CA ALA A 443 -14.68 4.88 24.79
C ALA A 443 -16.00 4.42 24.15
N GLN A 444 -16.12 4.51 22.82
CA GLN A 444 -17.26 3.96 22.09
C GLN A 444 -17.41 2.45 22.27
N HIS A 445 -16.31 1.71 22.30
CA HIS A 445 -16.32 0.25 22.50
C HIS A 445 -16.65 -0.14 23.95
N VAL A 446 -16.13 0.59 24.93
CA VAL A 446 -16.44 0.44 26.35
C VAL A 446 -17.90 0.75 26.62
N ALA A 447 -18.47 1.79 26.00
CA ALA A 447 -19.90 2.08 26.09
C ALA A 447 -20.73 0.87 25.68
N LYS A 448 -20.38 0.18 24.59
CA LYS A 448 -21.06 -1.07 24.18
C LYS A 448 -20.90 -2.20 25.21
N TRP A 449 -19.74 -2.31 25.86
CA TRP A 449 -19.54 -3.29 26.93
C TRP A 449 -20.47 -3.04 28.11
N VAL A 450 -20.60 -1.78 28.53
CA VAL A 450 -21.48 -1.37 29.62
C VAL A 450 -22.94 -1.74 29.31
N HIS A 451 -23.41 -1.47 28.09
CA HIS A 451 -24.77 -1.79 27.67
C HIS A 451 -25.05 -3.31 27.59
N ASN A 452 -24.02 -4.12 27.31
CA ASN A 452 -24.14 -5.56 27.18
C ASN A 452 -23.95 -6.32 28.51
N GLU A 453 -23.61 -5.64 29.60
CA GLU A 453 -23.48 -6.25 30.93
C GLU A 453 -24.85 -6.50 31.57
N PRO A 454 -25.18 -7.74 31.98
CA PRO A 454 -26.48 -8.05 32.62
C PRO A 454 -26.74 -7.25 33.92
N SER A 455 -25.66 -6.79 34.57
CA SER A 455 -25.70 -6.01 35.81
C SER A 455 -26.07 -4.53 35.60
N TYR A 456 -26.04 -4.04 34.34
CA TYR A 456 -26.32 -2.64 33.99
C TYR A 456 -27.69 -2.16 34.50
N ILE A 457 -28.68 -3.06 34.54
CA ILE A 457 -30.05 -2.78 35.01
C ILE A 457 -30.09 -2.39 36.50
N TYR A 458 -29.09 -2.79 37.29
CA TYR A 458 -29.09 -2.61 38.74
C TYR A 458 -27.97 -1.69 39.26
N ASN A 459 -26.82 -1.58 38.57
CA ASN A 459 -25.79 -0.57 38.83
C ASN A 459 -24.74 -0.54 37.70
N THR A 460 -24.23 0.62 37.29
CA THR A 460 -23.08 0.67 36.36
C THR A 460 -21.83 0.17 37.10
N PRO A 461 -21.12 -0.87 36.60
CA PRO A 461 -19.95 -1.39 37.31
C PRO A 461 -18.88 -0.30 37.46
N GLY A 462 -18.48 0.02 38.70
CA GLY A 462 -17.56 1.14 39.01
C GLY A 462 -16.23 1.10 38.25
N LYS A 463 -15.78 -0.09 37.83
CA LYS A 463 -14.60 -0.30 36.99
C LYS A 463 -14.69 0.38 35.61
N PHE A 464 -15.85 0.37 34.94
CA PHE A 464 -16.01 1.02 33.64
C PHE A 464 -16.08 2.54 33.78
N VAL A 465 -16.70 3.03 34.85
CA VAL A 465 -16.74 4.45 35.19
C VAL A 465 -15.32 4.97 35.44
N HIS A 466 -14.51 4.24 36.20
CA HIS A 466 -13.10 4.58 36.46
C HIS A 466 -12.28 4.65 35.16
N LEU A 467 -12.45 3.67 34.27
CA LEU A 467 -11.78 3.66 32.97
C LEU A 467 -12.17 4.90 32.15
N LEU A 468 -13.47 5.20 32.01
CA LEU A 468 -13.94 6.37 31.26
C LEU A 468 -13.45 7.69 31.87
N GLN A 469 -13.41 7.81 33.20
CA GLN A 469 -12.84 8.98 33.88
C GLN A 469 -11.34 9.14 33.60
N THR A 470 -10.60 8.04 33.60
CA THR A 470 -9.18 8.03 33.27
C THR A 470 -8.95 8.47 31.83
N MET A 471 -9.77 8.00 30.89
CA MET A 471 -9.73 8.41 29.49
C MET A 471 -10.06 9.88 29.31
N ASN A 472 -11.08 10.38 30.02
CA ASN A 472 -11.40 11.81 30.01
C ASN A 472 -10.21 12.64 30.48
N ARG A 473 -9.59 12.28 31.60
CA ARG A 473 -8.41 12.99 32.13
C ARG A 473 -7.27 12.99 31.11
N CYS A 474 -6.92 11.83 30.54
CA CYS A 474 -5.85 11.74 29.56
C CYS A 474 -6.15 12.52 28.28
N GLY A 475 -7.42 12.56 27.83
CA GLY A 475 -7.84 13.40 26.70
C GLY A 475 -7.60 14.88 26.95
N HIS A 476 -8.02 15.39 28.12
CA HIS A 476 -7.79 16.78 28.52
C HIS A 476 -6.30 17.10 28.64
N GLU A 477 -5.52 16.26 29.32
CA GLU A 477 -4.07 16.45 29.46
C GLU A 477 -3.39 16.54 28.08
N ARG A 478 -3.80 15.70 27.13
CA ARG A 478 -3.25 15.66 25.77
C ARG A 478 -3.61 16.90 24.96
N LEU A 479 -4.86 17.37 25.04
CA LEU A 479 -5.29 18.63 24.41
C LEU A 479 -4.55 19.84 25.01
N GLN A 480 -4.49 19.91 26.35
CA GLN A 480 -3.83 21.00 27.06
C GLN A 480 -2.33 21.08 26.76
N THR A 481 -1.66 19.94 26.53
CA THR A 481 -0.22 19.88 26.23
C THR A 481 0.11 19.94 24.74
N ALA A 482 -0.87 19.87 23.83
CA ALA A 482 -0.65 19.91 22.39
C ALA A 482 -0.06 21.26 21.93
N ASP A 483 1.08 21.22 21.25
CA ASP A 483 1.83 22.40 20.79
C ASP A 483 1.95 22.49 19.26
N ARG A 484 1.56 21.43 18.54
CA ARG A 484 1.64 21.32 17.07
C ARG A 484 0.30 21.00 16.42
N LEU A 485 -0.22 21.96 15.64
CA LEU A 485 -1.56 21.86 15.05
C LEU A 485 -1.65 20.74 14.00
N ASP A 486 -0.59 20.53 13.22
CA ASP A 486 -0.52 19.50 12.20
C ASP A 486 -0.65 18.08 12.77
N LEU A 487 -0.05 17.83 13.94
CA LEU A 487 -0.17 16.55 14.65
C LEU A 487 -1.55 16.39 15.29
N LEU A 488 -2.08 17.46 15.91
CA LEU A 488 -3.39 17.43 16.57
C LEU A 488 -4.51 17.15 15.55
N VAL A 489 -4.50 17.82 14.40
CA VAL A 489 -5.53 17.64 13.38
C VAL A 489 -5.50 16.23 12.77
N GLU A 490 -4.32 15.61 12.66
CA GLU A 490 -4.22 14.20 12.23
C GLU A 490 -4.84 13.25 13.27
N GLU A 491 -4.74 13.53 14.57
CA GLU A 491 -5.46 12.78 15.61
C GLU A 491 -6.98 13.02 15.54
N LEU A 492 -7.44 14.25 15.23
CA LEU A 492 -8.86 14.59 15.13
C LEU A 492 -9.55 14.03 13.87
N LYS A 493 -8.78 13.67 12.85
CA LYS A 493 -9.25 13.25 11.52
C LYS A 493 -10.31 12.15 11.54
N TYR A 494 -10.26 11.23 12.51
CA TYR A 494 -11.18 10.09 12.61
C TYR A 494 -12.07 10.10 13.86
N VAL A 495 -12.01 11.17 14.65
CA VAL A 495 -12.83 11.35 15.84
C VAL A 495 -14.30 11.58 15.46
N SER A 496 -15.21 10.98 16.22
CA SER A 496 -16.67 11.17 16.10
C SER A 496 -17.39 10.60 17.32
N GLY A 497 -18.67 10.95 17.50
CA GLY A 497 -19.59 10.27 18.43
C GLY A 497 -19.74 10.95 19.78
N GLU A 498 -20.82 10.56 20.46
CA GLU A 498 -21.38 11.23 21.65
C GLU A 498 -20.35 11.44 22.76
N TRP A 499 -19.53 10.43 23.08
CA TRP A 499 -18.52 10.56 24.15
C TRP A 499 -17.56 11.72 23.90
N TYR A 500 -17.07 11.90 22.67
CA TYR A 500 -16.14 12.98 22.37
C TYR A 500 -16.84 14.35 22.39
N GLU A 501 -18.04 14.40 21.80
CA GLU A 501 -18.89 15.59 21.77
C GLU A 501 -19.18 16.12 23.18
N GLU A 502 -19.49 15.23 24.13
CA GLU A 502 -19.83 15.60 25.50
C GLU A 502 -18.61 15.88 26.39
N THR A 503 -17.48 15.18 26.17
CA THR A 503 -16.38 15.19 27.16
C THR A 503 -15.11 15.90 26.71
N GLN A 504 -14.84 16.00 25.40
CA GLN A 504 -13.57 16.54 24.88
C GLN A 504 -13.75 17.76 23.97
N MET A 505 -14.97 18.02 23.49
CA MET A 505 -15.21 19.00 22.44
C MET A 505 -14.85 20.43 22.86
N GLU A 506 -15.24 20.84 24.07
CA GLU A 506 -14.99 22.20 24.56
C GLU A 506 -13.48 22.48 24.72
N GLU A 507 -12.74 21.56 25.35
CA GLU A 507 -11.28 21.66 25.46
C GLU A 507 -10.59 21.60 24.08
N THR A 508 -11.15 20.83 23.13
CA THR A 508 -10.66 20.81 21.74
C THR A 508 -10.82 22.19 21.09
N MET A 509 -11.96 22.86 21.28
CA MET A 509 -12.17 24.22 20.74
C MET A 509 -11.22 25.24 21.37
N VAL A 510 -10.96 25.15 22.67
CA VAL A 510 -9.99 26.01 23.37
C VAL A 510 -8.58 25.79 22.82
N THR A 511 -8.19 24.53 22.64
CA THR A 511 -6.87 24.16 22.09
C THR A 511 -6.70 24.65 20.65
N LEU A 512 -7.70 24.45 19.79
CA LEU A 512 -7.65 24.94 18.40
C LEU A 512 -7.56 26.47 18.33
N LYS A 513 -8.29 27.20 19.21
CA LYS A 513 -8.19 28.66 19.33
C LYS A 513 -6.79 29.12 19.77
N ARG A 514 -6.15 28.40 20.69
CA ARG A 514 -4.77 28.67 21.13
C ARG A 514 -3.75 28.57 19.99
N MET A 515 -4.03 27.78 18.96
CA MET A 515 -3.10 27.40 17.89
C MET A 515 -3.48 27.97 16.52
N MET A 516 -4.36 28.98 16.47
CA MET A 516 -4.84 29.60 15.23
C MET A 516 -3.71 30.18 14.38
N ASP A 517 -2.64 30.62 15.01
CA ASP A 517 -1.44 31.17 14.38
C ASP A 517 -0.65 30.13 13.56
N GLN A 518 -0.82 28.84 13.86
CA GLN A 518 -0.18 27.73 13.14
C GLN A 518 -0.94 27.28 11.89
N MET A 519 -2.14 27.81 11.66
CA MET A 519 -2.98 27.42 10.51
C MET A 519 -2.30 27.74 9.18
N ASN A 520 -2.35 26.77 8.27
CA ASN A 520 -1.86 26.89 6.91
C ASN A 520 -2.71 26.03 5.97
N TRP A 521 -2.60 26.27 4.67
CA TRP A 521 -3.42 25.61 3.63
C TRP A 521 -3.39 24.08 3.67
N LYS A 522 -2.36 23.43 4.24
CA LYS A 522 -2.26 21.97 4.31
C LYS A 522 -3.14 21.35 5.38
N VAL A 523 -3.45 22.10 6.45
CA VAL A 523 -4.19 21.61 7.62
C VAL A 523 -5.68 21.92 7.51
N LEU A 524 -6.04 22.93 6.69
CA LEU A 524 -7.42 23.35 6.51
C LEU A 524 -8.39 22.21 6.17
N PRO A 525 -8.08 21.29 5.24
CA PRO A 525 -9.08 20.31 4.78
C PRO A 525 -9.51 19.35 5.89
N GLU A 526 -8.56 18.86 6.67
CA GLU A 526 -8.84 18.00 7.81
C GLU A 526 -9.54 18.76 8.93
N LEU A 527 -9.16 20.02 9.17
CA LEU A 527 -9.78 20.86 10.20
C LEU A 527 -11.24 21.22 9.85
N THR A 528 -11.52 21.64 8.62
CA THR A 528 -12.88 21.98 8.17
C THR A 528 -13.78 20.75 8.15
N GLN A 529 -13.22 19.60 7.74
CA GLN A 529 -13.93 18.32 7.78
C GLN A 529 -14.26 17.89 9.22
N PHE A 530 -13.38 18.18 10.18
CA PHE A 530 -13.64 17.95 11.60
C PHE A 530 -14.75 18.85 12.13
N LEU A 531 -14.68 20.17 11.90
CA LEU A 531 -15.71 21.13 12.34
C LEU A 531 -17.08 20.79 11.77
N PHE A 532 -17.14 20.45 10.48
CA PHE A 532 -18.35 19.97 9.82
C PHE A 532 -18.90 18.71 10.50
N ARG A 533 -18.06 17.69 10.73
CA ARG A 533 -18.49 16.41 11.31
C ARG A 533 -19.07 16.59 12.71
N MET A 534 -18.46 17.44 13.51
CA MET A 534 -18.91 17.72 14.88
C MET A 534 -20.07 18.72 14.92
N SER A 535 -20.53 19.22 13.76
CA SER A 535 -21.58 20.24 13.64
C SER A 535 -21.37 21.44 14.56
N HIS A 536 -20.11 21.84 14.77
CA HIS A 536 -19.76 22.85 15.78
C HIS A 536 -19.25 24.13 15.13
N LEU A 537 -20.04 25.18 15.22
CA LEU A 537 -19.69 26.50 14.69
C LEU A 537 -18.79 27.26 15.67
N ASN A 538 -17.68 27.79 15.19
CA ASN A 538 -16.74 28.59 15.97
C ASN A 538 -16.26 29.78 15.13
N PRO A 539 -16.91 30.96 15.24
CA PRO A 539 -16.67 32.08 14.33
C PRO A 539 -15.19 32.50 14.20
N PRO A 540 -14.41 32.64 15.28
CA PRO A 540 -12.98 32.96 15.16
C PRO A 540 -12.17 31.95 14.35
N LEU A 541 -12.49 30.66 14.46
CA LEU A 541 -11.83 29.61 13.67
C LEU A 541 -12.28 29.69 12.21
N MET A 542 -13.57 29.92 11.95
CA MET A 542 -14.11 30.05 10.59
C MET A 542 -13.51 31.22 9.84
N ASP A 543 -13.40 32.39 10.49
CA ASP A 543 -12.75 33.58 9.92
C ASP A 543 -11.28 33.30 9.59
N GLN A 544 -10.54 32.70 10.52
CA GLN A 544 -9.13 32.36 10.28
C GLN A 544 -8.97 31.35 9.13
N ILE A 545 -9.84 30.36 9.03
CA ILE A 545 -9.87 29.39 7.93
C ILE A 545 -10.10 30.12 6.59
N ALA A 546 -11.08 31.01 6.53
CA ALA A 546 -11.36 31.81 5.33
C ALA A 546 -10.15 32.65 4.92
N ASN A 547 -9.54 33.37 5.87
CA ASN A 547 -8.36 34.19 5.64
C ASN A 547 -7.17 33.39 5.06
N VAL A 548 -6.88 32.22 5.64
CA VAL A 548 -5.79 31.36 5.16
C VAL A 548 -6.12 30.78 3.78
N ALA A 549 -7.37 30.35 3.56
CA ALA A 549 -7.81 29.79 2.28
C ALA A 549 -7.76 30.82 1.15
N ILE A 550 -8.23 32.05 1.38
CA ILE A 550 -8.17 33.16 0.43
C ILE A 550 -6.70 33.49 0.10
N LYS A 551 -5.85 33.62 1.12
CA LYS A 551 -4.44 33.98 0.95
C LYS A 551 -3.65 32.95 0.14
N ASP A 552 -3.91 31.66 0.36
CA ASP A 552 -3.18 30.56 -0.26
C ASP A 552 -3.99 29.83 -1.35
N ILE A 553 -5.01 30.48 -1.93
CA ILE A 553 -5.96 29.86 -2.88
C ILE A 553 -5.26 29.18 -4.08
N ASP A 554 -4.15 29.74 -4.56
CA ASP A 554 -3.36 29.19 -5.66
C ASP A 554 -2.68 27.86 -5.33
N LYS A 555 -2.46 27.58 -4.04
CA LYS A 555 -1.87 26.33 -3.55
C LYS A 555 -2.93 25.25 -3.29
N ILE A 556 -4.20 25.64 -3.19
CA ILE A 556 -5.31 24.73 -2.89
C ILE A 556 -5.81 24.09 -4.20
N GLN A 557 -5.85 22.75 -4.20
CA GLN A 557 -6.35 21.99 -5.34
C GLN A 557 -7.90 22.00 -5.36
N PRO A 558 -8.55 22.00 -6.54
CA PRO A 558 -10.01 21.93 -6.63
C PRO A 558 -10.64 20.75 -5.88
N SER A 559 -9.92 19.63 -5.79
CA SER A 559 -10.38 18.44 -5.04
C SER A 559 -10.52 18.67 -3.54
N VAL A 560 -9.81 19.65 -3.01
CA VAL A 560 -9.74 19.98 -1.58
C VAL A 560 -10.71 21.11 -1.23
N MET A 561 -11.06 21.96 -2.20
CA MET A 561 -11.98 23.09 -2.02
C MET A 561 -13.33 22.66 -1.48
N TYR A 562 -13.85 21.52 -1.94
CA TYR A 562 -15.10 20.96 -1.41
C TYR A 562 -15.06 20.81 0.11
N ALA A 563 -13.98 20.22 0.66
CA ALA A 563 -13.85 20.01 2.10
C ALA A 563 -13.72 21.33 2.88
N ILE A 564 -13.11 22.35 2.28
CA ILE A 564 -12.94 23.68 2.89
C ILE A 564 -14.27 24.44 2.94
N LEU A 565 -15.02 24.44 1.83
CA LEU A 565 -16.31 25.13 1.72
C LEU A 565 -17.43 24.45 2.52
N LEU A 566 -17.30 23.14 2.78
CA LEU A 566 -18.33 22.33 3.42
C LEU A 566 -18.92 22.93 4.72
N PRO A 567 -18.12 23.31 5.73
CA PRO A 567 -18.66 23.91 6.94
C PRO A 567 -19.27 25.30 6.72
N PHE A 568 -18.80 26.09 5.75
CA PHE A 568 -19.37 27.42 5.48
C PHE A 568 -20.79 27.32 4.94
N SER A 569 -21.03 26.44 3.96
CA SER A 569 -22.37 26.24 3.41
C SER A 569 -23.31 25.52 4.39
N VAL A 570 -22.85 24.44 5.05
CA VAL A 570 -23.77 23.58 5.82
C VAL A 570 -24.05 24.10 7.23
N LEU A 571 -23.06 24.73 7.88
CA LEU A 571 -23.29 25.36 9.19
C LEU A 571 -23.91 26.77 9.06
N ASN A 572 -24.20 27.19 7.83
CA ASN A 572 -24.79 28.50 7.48
C ASN A 572 -24.01 29.67 8.10
N TYR A 573 -22.67 29.63 7.97
CA TYR A 573 -21.80 30.67 8.48
C TYR A 573 -21.66 31.81 7.47
N ASP A 574 -22.27 32.94 7.79
CA ASP A 574 -22.28 34.12 6.93
C ASP A 574 -21.34 35.22 7.49
N SER A 575 -20.44 35.70 6.64
CA SER A 575 -19.47 36.74 6.94
C SER A 575 -18.97 37.39 5.65
N GLU A 576 -18.48 38.63 5.69
CA GLU A 576 -17.88 39.29 4.51
C GLU A 576 -16.71 38.47 3.91
N GLN A 577 -16.02 37.70 4.74
CA GLN A 577 -14.92 36.82 4.31
C GLN A 577 -15.43 35.54 3.62
N THR A 578 -16.66 35.12 3.92
CA THR A 578 -17.30 33.97 3.28
C THR A 578 -17.55 34.28 1.81
N ASP A 579 -18.13 35.44 1.49
CA ASP A 579 -18.39 35.83 0.10
C ASP A 579 -17.09 35.87 -0.73
N GLU A 580 -16.04 36.50 -0.19
CA GLU A 580 -14.73 36.55 -0.87
C GLU A 580 -14.14 35.15 -1.07
N LEU A 581 -14.27 34.26 -0.09
CA LEU A 581 -13.81 32.87 -0.19
C LEU A 581 -14.52 32.13 -1.33
N PHE A 582 -15.85 32.26 -1.42
CA PHE A 582 -16.64 31.63 -2.47
C PHE A 582 -16.25 32.16 -3.85
N ASP A 583 -16.12 33.47 -4.02
CA ASP A 583 -15.70 34.10 -5.27
C ASP A 583 -14.31 33.62 -5.72
N LYS A 584 -13.35 33.56 -4.80
CA LYS A 584 -11.99 33.06 -5.09
C LYS A 584 -11.99 31.59 -5.47
N CYS A 585 -12.78 30.76 -4.79
CA CYS A 585 -12.92 29.34 -5.13
C CYS A 585 -13.55 29.15 -6.51
N ILE A 586 -14.60 29.91 -6.84
CA ILE A 586 -15.25 29.88 -8.15
C ILE A 586 -14.27 30.28 -9.25
N GLN A 587 -13.56 31.39 -9.09
CA GLN A 587 -12.53 31.84 -10.04
C GLN A 587 -11.46 30.77 -10.27
N ARG A 588 -11.00 30.12 -9.20
CA ARG A 588 -9.97 29.08 -9.28
C ARG A 588 -10.47 27.83 -10.00
N ILE A 589 -11.69 27.38 -9.71
CA ILE A 589 -12.30 26.22 -10.36
C ILE A 589 -12.54 26.49 -11.85
N THR A 590 -13.07 27.67 -12.19
CA THR A 590 -13.31 28.09 -13.58
C THR A 590 -12.02 28.28 -14.37
N SER A 591 -10.95 28.80 -13.74
CA SER A 591 -9.62 28.89 -14.38
C SER A 591 -9.00 27.53 -14.67
N THR A 592 -9.42 26.49 -13.93
CA THR A 592 -9.03 25.11 -14.18
C THR A 592 -9.97 24.54 -15.26
N HIS A 593 -9.45 23.84 -16.26
CA HIS A 593 -10.31 23.24 -17.29
C HIS A 593 -11.31 22.26 -16.67
N LEU A 594 -12.57 22.67 -16.48
CA LEU A 594 -13.63 21.91 -15.79
C LEU A 594 -13.75 20.47 -16.30
N ARG A 595 -13.63 20.28 -17.62
CA ARG A 595 -13.67 18.97 -18.30
C ARG A 595 -12.61 17.96 -17.85
N SER A 596 -11.55 18.42 -17.20
CA SER A 596 -10.48 17.56 -16.66
C SER A 596 -10.80 17.02 -15.27
N LEU A 597 -11.80 17.59 -14.58
CA LEU A 597 -12.19 17.17 -13.24
C LEU A 597 -13.09 15.94 -13.28
N ASP A 598 -13.08 15.19 -12.18
CA ASP A 598 -13.93 14.02 -12.01
C ASP A 598 -15.42 14.39 -12.04
N PRO A 599 -16.29 13.60 -12.69
CA PRO A 599 -17.73 13.82 -12.62
C PRO A 599 -18.25 13.89 -11.19
N GLN A 600 -17.80 13.02 -10.29
CA GLN A 600 -18.22 13.03 -8.88
C GLN A 600 -17.83 14.34 -8.19
N MET A 601 -16.62 14.83 -8.45
CA MET A 601 -16.09 16.06 -7.85
C MET A 601 -16.83 17.30 -8.35
N LEU A 602 -17.13 17.37 -9.65
CA LEU A 602 -17.91 18.47 -10.22
C LEU A 602 -19.32 18.53 -9.64
N VAL A 603 -19.99 17.37 -9.48
CA VAL A 603 -21.29 17.32 -8.80
C VAL A 603 -21.18 17.76 -7.34
N SER A 604 -20.17 17.29 -6.60
CA SER A 604 -19.95 17.70 -5.21
C SER A 604 -19.69 19.21 -5.07
N LEU A 605 -18.89 19.79 -5.96
CA LEU A 605 -18.63 21.25 -5.98
C LEU A 605 -19.89 22.04 -6.35
N ALA A 606 -20.64 21.61 -7.36
CA ALA A 606 -21.89 22.26 -7.73
C ALA A 606 -22.93 22.21 -6.60
N HIS A 607 -23.01 21.08 -5.90
CA HIS A 607 -23.85 20.92 -4.72
C HIS A 607 -23.46 21.89 -3.60
N ILE A 608 -22.17 21.98 -3.25
CA ILE A 608 -21.77 22.82 -2.11
C ILE A 608 -21.93 24.32 -2.40
N PHE A 609 -21.75 24.73 -3.66
CA PHE A 609 -22.06 26.08 -4.09
C PHE A 609 -23.56 26.38 -4.02
N ALA A 610 -24.40 25.48 -4.51
CA ALA A 610 -25.86 25.63 -4.42
C ALA A 610 -26.34 25.75 -2.96
N VAL A 611 -25.84 24.89 -2.06
CA VAL A 611 -26.15 24.99 -0.61
C VAL A 611 -25.70 26.33 -0.01
N GLY A 612 -24.58 26.88 -0.51
CA GLY A 612 -24.09 28.22 -0.15
C GLY A 612 -24.72 29.36 -0.95
N ASN A 613 -25.87 29.15 -1.62
CA ASN A 613 -26.57 30.12 -2.45
C ASN A 613 -25.72 30.76 -3.57
N SER A 614 -24.70 30.05 -4.03
CA SER A 614 -23.79 30.45 -5.10
C SER A 614 -24.02 29.59 -6.33
N PHE A 615 -24.20 30.21 -7.50
CA PHE A 615 -24.56 29.49 -8.74
C PHE A 615 -23.60 29.82 -9.89
N PRO A 616 -22.39 29.21 -9.93
CA PRO A 616 -21.41 29.51 -10.96
C PRO A 616 -21.89 29.02 -12.33
N GLU A 617 -22.17 29.94 -13.25
CA GLU A 617 -22.83 29.63 -14.53
C GLU A 617 -22.04 28.63 -15.38
N GLU A 618 -20.71 28.77 -15.45
CA GLU A 618 -19.85 27.88 -16.24
C GLU A 618 -19.84 26.45 -15.69
N LEU A 619 -19.81 26.30 -14.36
CA LEU A 619 -19.90 24.99 -13.70
C LEU A 619 -21.25 24.33 -13.98
N ILE A 620 -22.33 25.08 -13.80
CA ILE A 620 -23.70 24.61 -14.07
C ILE A 620 -23.83 24.18 -15.54
N ARG A 621 -23.31 24.97 -16.48
CA ARG A 621 -23.36 24.65 -17.91
C ARG A 621 -22.61 23.36 -18.24
N GLU A 622 -21.47 23.11 -17.60
CA GLU A 622 -20.68 21.90 -17.83
C GLU A 622 -21.37 20.65 -17.25
N ILE A 623 -21.89 20.69 -16.01
CA ILE A 623 -22.56 19.53 -15.38
C ILE A 623 -23.87 19.14 -16.08
N PHE A 624 -24.51 20.07 -16.79
CA PHE A 624 -25.70 19.79 -17.61
C PHE A 624 -25.39 19.59 -19.10
N SER A 625 -24.11 19.49 -19.47
CA SER A 625 -23.72 19.17 -20.84
C SER A 625 -23.98 17.70 -21.18
N ILE A 626 -24.31 17.40 -22.44
CA ILE A 626 -24.57 16.02 -22.90
C ILE A 626 -23.36 15.11 -22.68
N ASP A 627 -22.15 15.63 -22.91
CA ASP A 627 -20.91 14.88 -22.69
C ASP A 627 -20.70 14.52 -21.21
N PHE A 628 -20.97 15.47 -20.30
CA PHE A 628 -20.91 15.21 -18.86
C PHE A 628 -21.97 14.22 -18.41
N LEU A 629 -23.22 14.39 -18.83
CA LEU A 629 -24.33 13.51 -18.44
C LEU A 629 -24.07 12.07 -18.90
N GLY A 630 -23.56 11.87 -20.11
CA GLY A 630 -23.15 10.54 -20.58
C GLY A 630 -22.03 9.92 -19.74
N LYS A 631 -21.05 10.72 -19.30
CA LYS A 631 -19.99 10.27 -18.38
C LYS A 631 -20.55 9.95 -16.98
N LEU A 632 -21.49 10.75 -16.48
CA LEU A 632 -22.11 10.57 -15.17
C LEU A 632 -22.97 9.28 -15.14
N ASP A 633 -23.82 9.06 -16.15
CA ASP A 633 -24.63 7.84 -16.24
C ASP A 633 -23.76 6.57 -16.25
N THR A 634 -22.71 6.59 -17.07
CA THR A 634 -21.73 5.49 -17.14
C THR A 634 -21.01 5.29 -15.79
N HIS A 635 -20.70 6.37 -15.08
CA HIS A 635 -20.09 6.31 -13.76
C HIS A 635 -21.03 5.65 -12.75
N LEU A 636 -22.30 6.07 -12.72
CA LEU A 636 -23.33 5.57 -11.82
C LEU A 636 -23.61 4.06 -11.97
N GLU A 637 -23.50 3.50 -13.18
CA GLU A 637 -23.67 2.06 -13.44
C GLU A 637 -22.58 1.19 -12.80
N SER A 638 -21.41 1.77 -12.51
CA SER A 638 -20.23 1.07 -11.99
C SER A 638 -19.97 1.26 -10.50
N MET A 639 -20.78 2.10 -9.85
CA MET A 639 -20.69 2.40 -8.42
C MET A 639 -21.49 1.40 -7.59
N ALA A 640 -21.11 1.27 -6.32
CA ALA A 640 -21.97 0.64 -5.34
C ALA A 640 -23.27 1.45 -5.18
N HIS A 641 -24.40 0.76 -4.99
CA HIS A 641 -25.72 1.37 -4.98
C HIS A 641 -25.88 2.55 -3.98
N TRP A 642 -25.20 2.52 -2.84
CA TRP A 642 -25.28 3.60 -1.84
C TRP A 642 -24.59 4.90 -2.30
N LEU A 643 -23.45 4.79 -2.97
CA LEU A 643 -22.76 5.94 -3.57
C LEU A 643 -23.57 6.53 -4.72
N GLN A 644 -24.22 5.66 -5.49
CA GLN A 644 -25.11 6.07 -6.58
C GLN A 644 -26.26 6.94 -6.05
N SER A 645 -26.91 6.54 -4.95
CA SER A 645 -28.00 7.30 -4.34
C SER A 645 -27.54 8.66 -3.81
N SER A 646 -26.39 8.72 -3.13
CA SER A 646 -25.83 9.98 -2.60
C SER A 646 -25.45 10.94 -3.73
N LEU A 647 -24.81 10.44 -4.79
CA LEU A 647 -24.40 11.28 -5.92
C LEU A 647 -25.60 11.80 -6.71
N LYS A 648 -26.64 10.98 -6.88
CA LYS A 648 -27.91 11.41 -7.48
C LYS A 648 -28.55 12.53 -6.65
N PHE A 649 -28.63 12.38 -5.33
CA PHE A 649 -29.17 13.42 -4.45
C PHE A 649 -28.43 14.76 -4.61
N ASN A 650 -27.09 14.71 -4.57
CA ASN A 650 -26.26 15.90 -4.73
C ASN A 650 -26.40 16.54 -6.11
N PHE A 651 -26.64 15.76 -7.16
CA PHE A 651 -26.86 16.26 -8.52
C PHE A 651 -28.21 16.94 -8.70
N PHE A 652 -29.27 16.40 -8.10
CA PHE A 652 -30.61 16.97 -8.24
C PHE A 652 -30.83 18.23 -7.40
N TYR A 653 -30.08 18.43 -6.32
CA TYR A 653 -30.25 19.62 -5.47
C TYR A 653 -30.02 20.95 -6.23
N PRO A 654 -28.92 21.14 -6.99
CA PRO A 654 -28.75 22.31 -7.86
C PRO A 654 -29.76 22.41 -9.01
N ALA A 655 -30.47 21.33 -9.35
CA ALA A 655 -31.39 21.28 -10.49
C ALA A 655 -32.81 21.76 -10.14
N VAL A 656 -33.17 21.81 -8.85
CA VAL A 656 -34.54 22.14 -8.37
C VAL A 656 -34.73 23.64 -8.09
N GLU A 657 -33.65 24.40 -7.90
CA GLU A 657 -33.69 25.85 -7.66
C GLU A 657 -33.59 26.72 -8.93
N LYS A 658 -33.58 26.08 -10.12
CA LYS A 658 -33.90 26.70 -11.41
C LYS A 658 -35.28 26.25 -11.85
#